data_AF-A0A665TGU4-F1
#
_entry.id   AF-A0A665TGU4-F1
#
_cell.length_a   1.000
_cell.length_b   1.000
_cell.length_c   1.000
_cell.angle_alpha   90.00
_cell.angle_beta   90.00
_cell.angle_gamma   90.00
#
_symmetry.space_group_name_H-M   'P 1'
#
loop_
_entity.id
_entity.type
_entity.pdbx_description
1 polymer ?
#
loop_
_entity_poly.entity_id
_entity_poly.type
_entity_poly.pdbx_seq_one_letter_code
_entity_poly.pdbx_strand_id
1 'polypeptide(L)'
;MAQALDIDRWNLECDFNNTDHRTDLNGVDRLIVRRGQPFTISLYLRSASYQPGVSSLDCVAETGPQPSEQYGTRAVFGLSANINTSRWSAAVTSPPGDMVALSICSAPDAPIGRYTLTLGRSARIEFILLFNPWCAADAVYMDNEQSLAEYVLSQDGIIFRGTHKYPIKSPWNFGQFEHGILDICLRILDMNPKYMKNPGKDCSGRRNPIYVARLLSAMFRDVNCNDDQGVLPLFWKGSQDILRNWDAQTCQPVRYGQCWVFAAVACTVFRALGIPCRVVTNYLSAHDNNGNLVIERYVDENGKEIAKEMIWNYHCWVESWMTRPDLKPEFNGWQASDPTPQEKSEGVYCCGPIPLKAIKEGELTLKYDAPFVFAEVNADFITFEKKKDGSTSKVIHDIHIGQMISTKSVGSDAREDITHLYKYPEGSAEEREAFKKANHQTKLLKQRQNQGLHLTIKVSSEMRKGCDFDVFAVVSNATQSNKKCRLYFGSCGVSYNGTVGENCGFKDLLNVELSPGQERKVPLRLNYSKYCGVVTAENIIRLRALLLDYTTNETILSMRHIVLDNPEIKIRVLGEPKENRKLAAEITLQNPLPEPLENCCFSIEGANLTGGCVISERLASSVGPGQEAKVKIYFTPTRCGLRKLVVDFDSSKLCHVKGYRNVIIGK
;
A
#
# COMPACT_ATOMS: atom_id res chain seq x y z
N MET A 1 -19.85 -31.06 46.11
CA MET A 1 -18.69 -30.27 45.61
C MET A 1 -18.36 -30.82 44.24
N ALA A 2 -18.29 -29.97 43.21
CA ALA A 2 -17.87 -30.43 41.88
C ALA A 2 -16.41 -30.89 41.93
N GLN A 3 -16.09 -31.98 41.24
CA GLN A 3 -14.72 -32.51 41.19
C GLN A 3 -13.93 -31.72 40.15
N ALA A 4 -12.88 -31.02 40.58
CA ALA A 4 -11.97 -30.34 39.67
C ALA A 4 -11.24 -31.36 38.80
N LEU A 5 -11.14 -31.08 37.49
CA LEU A 5 -10.37 -31.94 36.58
C LEU A 5 -8.87 -31.87 36.88
N ASP A 6 -8.26 -33.04 37.09
CA ASP A 6 -6.81 -33.20 37.28
C ASP A 6 -6.15 -33.48 35.92
N ILE A 7 -5.60 -32.43 35.31
CA ILE A 7 -5.05 -32.46 33.95
C ILE A 7 -3.59 -32.93 34.01
N ASP A 8 -3.27 -34.01 33.30
CA ASP A 8 -1.91 -34.53 33.19
C ASP A 8 -1.13 -33.87 32.04
N ARG A 9 -1.72 -33.92 30.84
CA ARG A 9 -1.16 -33.34 29.61
C ARG A 9 -2.27 -32.84 28.70
N TRP A 10 -1.91 -32.02 27.72
CA TRP A 10 -2.85 -31.48 26.73
C TRP A 10 -2.26 -31.52 25.32
N ASN A 11 -3.13 -31.58 24.32
CA ASN A 11 -2.81 -31.33 22.92
C ASN A 11 -3.66 -30.15 22.44
N LEU A 12 -3.00 -29.16 21.85
CA LEU A 12 -3.66 -27.95 21.34
C LEU A 12 -4.32 -28.15 19.98
N GLU A 13 -4.18 -29.34 19.37
CA GLU A 13 -4.74 -29.67 18.06
C GLU A 13 -4.38 -28.60 17.00
N CYS A 14 -3.13 -28.12 17.03
CA CYS A 14 -2.68 -26.96 16.25
C CYS A 14 -2.94 -27.10 14.75
N ASP A 15 -2.71 -28.29 14.17
CA ASP A 15 -2.94 -28.51 12.73
C ASP A 15 -4.42 -28.34 12.35
N PHE A 16 -5.30 -29.01 13.10
CA PHE A 16 -6.75 -28.92 12.90
C PHE A 16 -7.26 -27.48 13.12
N ASN A 17 -6.92 -26.88 14.26
CA ASN A 17 -7.39 -25.54 14.61
C ASN A 17 -6.83 -24.49 13.64
N ASN A 18 -5.55 -24.50 13.33
CA ASN A 18 -4.98 -23.49 12.46
C ASN A 18 -5.53 -23.63 11.03
N THR A 19 -5.84 -24.85 10.58
CA THR A 19 -6.53 -25.06 9.29
C THR A 19 -7.95 -24.49 9.31
N ASP A 20 -8.75 -24.81 10.34
CA ASP A 20 -10.14 -24.32 10.47
C ASP A 20 -10.21 -22.79 10.63
N HIS A 21 -9.25 -22.21 11.35
CA HIS A 21 -9.10 -20.78 11.54
C HIS A 21 -8.36 -20.06 10.40
N ARG A 22 -7.91 -20.79 9.36
CA ARG A 22 -7.21 -20.24 8.19
C ARG A 22 -5.97 -19.43 8.60
N THR A 23 -5.18 -20.04 9.45
CA THR A 23 -3.92 -19.53 10.02
C THR A 23 -2.77 -20.52 9.83
N ASP A 24 -3.02 -21.69 9.21
CA ASP A 24 -2.06 -22.76 8.89
C ASP A 24 -0.88 -22.29 8.04
N LEU A 25 -1.05 -21.21 7.27
CA LEU A 25 0.04 -20.56 6.53
C LEU A 25 1.14 -20.00 7.44
N ASN A 26 0.84 -19.72 8.71
CA ASN A 26 1.84 -19.32 9.72
C ASN A 26 2.61 -20.50 10.33
N GLY A 27 2.31 -21.73 9.87
CA GLY A 27 2.78 -22.97 10.49
C GLY A 27 1.79 -23.55 11.48
N VAL A 28 2.12 -24.75 11.96
CA VAL A 28 1.28 -25.55 12.89
C VAL A 28 2.01 -25.87 14.20
N ASP A 29 3.17 -25.25 14.44
CA ASP A 29 3.99 -25.46 15.64
C ASP A 29 3.39 -24.82 16.90
N ARG A 30 2.46 -23.86 16.72
CA ARG A 30 1.79 -23.12 17.79
C ARG A 30 0.35 -22.81 17.43
N LEU A 31 -0.50 -22.64 18.45
CA LEU A 31 -1.92 -22.35 18.28
C LEU A 31 -2.13 -20.88 17.90
N ILE A 32 -2.68 -20.64 16.70
CA ILE A 32 -3.03 -19.31 16.20
C ILE A 32 -4.48 -19.37 15.76
N VAL A 33 -5.35 -18.65 16.45
CA VAL A 33 -6.80 -18.71 16.23
C VAL A 33 -7.35 -17.30 16.00
N ARG A 34 -8.58 -17.24 15.49
CA ARG A 34 -9.30 -16.00 15.21
C ARG A 34 -10.48 -15.87 16.15
N ARG A 35 -10.72 -14.65 16.65
CA ARG A 35 -11.77 -14.40 17.65
C ARG A 35 -13.18 -14.73 17.13
N GLY A 36 -14.10 -15.05 18.06
CA GLY A 36 -15.49 -15.35 17.70
C GLY A 36 -15.70 -16.66 16.92
N GLN A 37 -14.68 -17.53 16.85
CA GLN A 37 -14.78 -18.87 16.28
C GLN A 37 -14.27 -19.89 17.32
N PRO A 38 -14.93 -21.05 17.50
CA PRO A 38 -14.49 -22.07 18.44
C PRO A 38 -13.23 -22.82 17.97
N PHE A 39 -12.34 -23.15 18.90
CA PHE A 39 -11.19 -24.04 18.70
C PHE A 39 -11.22 -25.19 19.72
N THR A 40 -10.53 -26.28 19.45
CA THR A 40 -10.56 -27.50 20.28
C THR A 40 -9.22 -27.80 20.93
N ILE A 41 -9.22 -28.18 22.20
CA ILE A 41 -8.04 -28.67 22.92
C ILE A 41 -8.37 -30.04 23.51
N SER A 42 -7.49 -31.01 23.35
CA SER A 42 -7.63 -32.32 23.98
C SER A 42 -6.90 -32.34 25.32
N LEU A 43 -7.62 -32.61 26.40
CA LEU A 43 -7.06 -32.74 27.75
C LEU A 43 -7.03 -34.21 28.16
N TYR A 44 -5.91 -34.67 28.69
CA TYR A 44 -5.75 -36.03 29.21
C TYR A 44 -5.69 -35.97 30.73
N LEU A 45 -6.60 -36.68 31.39
CA LEU A 45 -6.77 -36.63 32.85
C LEU A 45 -5.84 -37.63 33.55
N ARG A 46 -5.23 -37.22 34.66
CA ARG A 46 -4.33 -38.07 35.46
C ARG A 46 -5.09 -39.11 36.28
N SER A 47 -6.24 -38.71 36.81
CA SER A 47 -7.11 -39.56 37.60
C SER A 47 -8.57 -39.12 37.43
N ALA A 48 -9.48 -40.09 37.39
CA ALA A 48 -10.92 -39.94 37.09
C ALA A 48 -11.28 -39.64 35.63
N SER A 49 -12.45 -40.13 35.21
CA SER A 49 -13.08 -39.81 33.93
C SER A 49 -13.94 -38.54 34.08
N TYR A 50 -14.01 -37.72 33.02
CA TYR A 50 -14.96 -36.61 33.00
C TYR A 50 -16.40 -37.11 33.16
N GLN A 51 -17.13 -36.51 34.10
CA GLN A 51 -18.56 -36.78 34.30
C GLN A 51 -19.38 -35.50 34.12
N PRO A 52 -20.27 -35.44 33.10
CA PRO A 52 -21.14 -34.28 32.88
C PRO A 52 -21.93 -33.91 34.13
N GLY A 53 -21.90 -32.62 34.51
CA GLY A 53 -22.62 -32.09 35.68
C GLY A 53 -21.96 -32.36 37.04
N VAL A 54 -20.93 -33.22 37.11
CA VAL A 54 -20.18 -33.51 38.35
C VAL A 54 -18.79 -32.89 38.31
N SER A 55 -18.13 -32.94 37.15
CA SER A 55 -16.81 -32.34 36.94
C SER A 55 -16.93 -30.84 36.63
N SER A 56 -16.04 -30.03 37.21
CA SER A 56 -15.93 -28.59 36.90
C SER A 56 -14.52 -28.26 36.39
N LEU A 57 -14.45 -27.33 35.45
CA LEU A 57 -13.22 -26.75 34.95
C LEU A 57 -13.36 -25.24 34.88
N ASP A 58 -12.52 -24.55 35.63
CA ASP A 58 -12.39 -23.10 35.57
C ASP A 58 -11.34 -22.74 34.52
N CYS A 59 -11.69 -21.81 33.63
CA CYS A 59 -10.84 -21.31 32.57
C CYS A 59 -10.62 -19.81 32.78
N VAL A 60 -9.36 -19.37 32.67
CA VAL A 60 -8.98 -17.96 32.76
C VAL A 60 -8.14 -17.60 31.55
N ALA A 61 -8.67 -16.74 30.66
CA ALA A 61 -7.95 -16.23 29.49
C ALA A 61 -7.46 -14.80 29.76
N GLU A 62 -6.17 -14.55 29.58
CA GLU A 62 -5.51 -13.28 29.90
C GLU A 62 -4.59 -12.81 28.77
N THR A 63 -4.58 -11.51 28.49
CA THR A 63 -3.67 -10.86 27.54
C THR A 63 -3.12 -9.54 28.08
N GLY A 64 -1.93 -9.15 27.62
CA GLY A 64 -1.22 -7.95 28.05
C GLY A 64 -0.57 -8.09 29.44
N PRO A 65 0.24 -7.10 29.85
CA PRO A 65 0.98 -7.14 31.11
C PRO A 65 0.12 -6.79 32.35
N GLN A 66 -1.07 -6.22 32.13
CA GLN A 66 -2.02 -5.86 33.19
C GLN A 66 -3.44 -6.38 32.85
N PRO A 67 -3.67 -7.70 32.89
CA PRO A 67 -4.97 -8.28 32.58
C PRO A 67 -6.06 -7.82 33.56
N SER A 68 -7.22 -7.43 33.03
CA SER A 68 -8.37 -6.97 33.83
C SER A 68 -9.68 -7.30 33.14
N GLU A 69 -10.67 -7.76 33.92
CA GLU A 69 -12.02 -8.04 33.41
C GLU A 69 -12.71 -6.75 32.95
N GLN A 70 -12.49 -5.64 33.66
CA GLN A 70 -13.03 -4.34 33.28
C GLN A 70 -12.50 -3.86 31.92
N TYR A 71 -11.23 -4.18 31.61
CA TYR A 71 -10.63 -3.89 30.31
C TYR A 71 -10.89 -5.00 29.27
N GLY A 72 -11.56 -6.08 29.68
CA GLY A 72 -11.78 -7.32 28.94
C GLY A 72 -10.49 -7.93 28.37
N THR A 73 -9.36 -7.63 29.00
CA THR A 73 -8.07 -8.31 28.77
C THR A 73 -7.92 -9.54 29.66
N ARG A 74 -8.87 -9.77 30.57
CA ARG A 74 -9.05 -11.00 31.36
C ARG A 74 -10.48 -11.49 31.23
N ALA A 75 -10.69 -12.79 31.09
CA ALA A 75 -12.00 -13.43 31.09
C ALA A 75 -11.96 -14.72 31.93
N VAL A 76 -12.89 -14.85 32.86
CA VAL A 76 -13.08 -16.06 33.69
C VAL A 76 -14.38 -16.74 33.26
N PHE A 77 -14.31 -18.03 32.92
CA PHE A 77 -15.45 -18.80 32.43
C PHE A 77 -15.30 -20.28 32.81
N GLY A 78 -16.42 -20.98 32.93
CA GLY A 78 -16.45 -22.41 33.23
C GLY A 78 -17.08 -23.23 32.10
N LEU A 79 -17.24 -24.52 32.35
CA LEU A 79 -17.94 -25.42 31.43
C LEU A 79 -19.42 -25.07 31.32
N SER A 80 -19.91 -24.94 30.08
CA SER A 80 -21.32 -24.86 29.72
C SER A 80 -21.74 -26.08 28.91
N ALA A 81 -23.05 -26.33 28.82
CA ALA A 81 -23.59 -27.44 28.04
C ALA A 81 -23.31 -27.30 26.54
N ASN A 82 -23.31 -26.06 26.03
CA ASN A 82 -23.02 -25.73 24.64
C ASN A 82 -22.07 -24.54 24.57
N ILE A 83 -21.37 -24.41 23.44
CA ILE A 83 -20.56 -23.22 23.13
C ILE A 83 -21.48 -22.02 22.87
N ASN A 84 -21.10 -20.87 23.42
CA ASN A 84 -21.71 -19.59 23.11
C ASN A 84 -20.68 -18.73 22.36
N THR A 85 -20.98 -18.40 21.11
CA THR A 85 -20.07 -17.66 20.23
C THR A 85 -20.05 -16.15 20.48
N SER A 86 -20.91 -15.61 21.35
CA SER A 86 -20.92 -14.18 21.67
C SER A 86 -20.04 -13.79 22.86
N ARG A 87 -19.47 -14.77 23.58
CA ARG A 87 -18.64 -14.54 24.77
C ARG A 87 -17.58 -15.64 24.93
N TRP A 88 -16.65 -15.43 25.86
CA TRP A 88 -15.78 -16.52 26.31
C TRP A 88 -16.62 -17.67 26.89
N SER A 89 -16.48 -18.85 26.31
CA SER A 89 -17.20 -20.06 26.74
C SER A 89 -16.39 -21.32 26.45
N ALA A 90 -16.64 -22.37 27.23
CA ALA A 90 -16.05 -23.68 27.05
C ALA A 90 -17.11 -24.76 27.19
N ALA A 91 -17.04 -25.78 26.34
CA ALA A 91 -17.93 -26.94 26.41
C ALA A 91 -17.15 -28.21 26.06
N VAL A 92 -17.51 -29.32 26.71
CA VAL A 92 -16.93 -30.63 26.40
C VAL A 92 -17.69 -31.25 25.22
N THR A 93 -16.96 -31.67 24.20
CA THR A 93 -17.52 -32.27 22.98
C THR A 93 -17.28 -33.77 22.88
N SER A 94 -16.36 -34.32 23.69
CA SER A 94 -16.10 -35.76 23.73
C SER A 94 -17.08 -36.50 24.64
N PRO A 95 -17.30 -37.81 24.40
CA PRO A 95 -17.95 -38.69 25.38
C PRO A 95 -17.19 -38.75 26.72
N PRO A 96 -17.83 -39.24 27.80
CA PRO A 96 -17.16 -39.50 29.07
C PRO A 96 -15.96 -40.44 28.90
N GLY A 97 -14.81 -40.07 29.47
CA GLY A 97 -13.57 -40.80 29.32
C GLY A 97 -12.40 -40.13 30.05
N ASP A 98 -11.22 -40.68 29.83
CA ASP A 98 -9.91 -40.17 30.29
C ASP A 98 -9.37 -39.03 29.41
N MET A 99 -9.84 -38.94 28.16
CA MET A 99 -9.60 -37.83 27.25
C MET A 99 -10.85 -36.94 27.15
N VAL A 100 -10.65 -35.64 27.32
CA VAL A 100 -11.67 -34.59 27.23
C VAL A 100 -11.35 -33.68 26.05
N ALA A 101 -12.18 -33.72 25.01
CA ALA A 101 -12.14 -32.72 23.95
C ALA A 101 -12.89 -31.47 24.43
N LEU A 102 -12.13 -30.41 24.70
CA LEU A 102 -12.64 -29.13 25.17
C LEU A 102 -12.74 -28.17 23.98
N SER A 103 -13.95 -27.80 23.60
CA SER A 103 -14.15 -26.67 22.69
C SER A 103 -14.16 -25.37 23.47
N ILE A 104 -13.48 -24.35 22.97
CA ILE A 104 -13.37 -23.02 23.57
C ILE A 104 -13.70 -21.99 22.50
N CYS A 105 -14.51 -20.99 22.82
CA CYS A 105 -14.76 -19.87 21.92
C CYS A 105 -14.50 -18.55 22.65
N SER A 106 -13.80 -17.63 22.00
CA SER A 106 -13.67 -16.24 22.48
C SER A 106 -14.88 -15.41 22.06
N ALA A 107 -15.07 -14.26 22.71
CA ALA A 107 -15.99 -13.25 22.20
C ALA A 107 -15.49 -12.69 20.83
N PRO A 108 -16.39 -12.27 19.91
CA PRO A 108 -16.01 -11.64 18.64
C PRO A 108 -15.37 -10.26 18.81
N ASP A 109 -15.53 -9.63 19.98
CA ASP A 109 -14.90 -8.36 20.35
C ASP A 109 -13.74 -8.54 21.34
N ALA A 110 -13.19 -9.76 21.47
CA ALA A 110 -12.01 -9.99 22.28
C ALA A 110 -10.81 -9.17 21.73
N PRO A 111 -9.95 -8.60 22.60
CA PRO A 111 -8.68 -8.01 22.17
C PRO A 111 -7.83 -9.00 21.37
N ILE A 112 -7.13 -8.53 20.34
CA ILE A 112 -6.14 -9.36 19.64
C ILE A 112 -4.80 -9.32 20.36
N GLY A 113 -4.01 -10.40 20.24
CA GLY A 113 -2.66 -10.46 20.81
C GLY A 113 -2.27 -11.85 21.30
N ARG A 114 -1.21 -11.89 22.11
CA ARG A 114 -0.75 -13.10 22.81
C ARG A 114 -1.62 -13.33 24.05
N TYR A 115 -2.10 -14.55 24.22
CA TYR A 115 -2.93 -14.94 25.34
C TYR A 115 -2.26 -16.05 26.16
N THR A 116 -2.46 -15.98 27.47
CA THR A 116 -2.31 -17.10 28.38
C THR A 116 -3.71 -17.63 28.74
N LEU A 117 -3.94 -18.92 28.53
CA LEU A 117 -5.11 -19.64 29.03
C LEU A 117 -4.69 -20.54 30.20
N THR A 118 -5.27 -20.29 31.37
CA THR A 118 -5.10 -21.14 32.55
C THR A 118 -6.33 -22.04 32.69
N LEU A 119 -6.11 -23.35 32.74
CA LEU A 119 -7.14 -24.38 32.91
C LEU A 119 -6.97 -25.04 34.28
N GLY A 120 -8.00 -24.94 35.12
CA GLY A 120 -7.96 -25.44 36.49
C GLY A 120 -6.86 -24.77 37.32
N ARG A 121 -6.09 -25.56 38.07
CA ARG A 121 -5.06 -25.04 39.00
C ARG A 121 -3.63 -25.03 38.45
N SER A 122 -3.38 -25.59 37.27
CA SER A 122 -1.99 -25.95 36.89
C SER A 122 -1.67 -25.89 35.41
N ALA A 123 -2.65 -26.10 34.51
CA ALA A 123 -2.38 -26.13 33.08
C ALA A 123 -2.37 -24.71 32.52
N ARG A 124 -1.24 -24.29 31.94
CA ARG A 124 -1.04 -22.97 31.34
C ARG A 124 -0.68 -23.13 29.88
N ILE A 125 -1.47 -22.54 29.00
CA ILE A 125 -1.38 -22.66 27.54
C ILE A 125 -1.18 -21.26 26.95
N GLU A 126 -0.33 -21.16 25.94
CA GLU A 126 -0.14 -19.91 25.19
C GLU A 126 -0.70 -20.06 23.77
N PHE A 127 -1.36 -19.01 23.29
CA PHE A 127 -1.89 -18.95 21.93
C PHE A 127 -1.98 -17.50 21.46
N ILE A 128 -2.15 -17.32 20.14
CA ILE A 128 -2.36 -16.00 19.53
C ILE A 128 -3.80 -15.89 19.07
N LEU A 129 -4.45 -14.77 19.40
CA LEU A 129 -5.80 -14.44 18.96
C LEU A 129 -5.76 -13.27 17.97
N LEU A 130 -6.30 -13.47 16.77
CA LEU A 130 -6.36 -12.50 15.67
C LEU A 130 -7.79 -12.03 15.38
N PHE A 131 -7.91 -10.98 14.57
CA PHE A 131 -9.20 -10.57 14.01
C PHE A 131 -9.76 -11.67 13.10
N ASN A 132 -11.09 -11.76 13.02
CA ASN A 132 -11.78 -12.80 12.28
C ASN A 132 -12.70 -12.25 11.18
N PRO A 133 -12.19 -12.10 9.95
CA PRO A 133 -13.01 -11.60 8.86
C PRO A 133 -14.00 -12.63 8.29
N TRP A 134 -13.97 -13.89 8.78
CA TRP A 134 -14.97 -14.93 8.49
C TRP A 134 -16.12 -14.99 9.52
N CYS A 135 -15.98 -14.29 10.66
CA CYS A 135 -17.01 -14.27 11.70
C CYS A 135 -17.98 -13.11 11.48
N ALA A 136 -19.25 -13.38 11.17
CA ALA A 136 -20.27 -12.35 10.91
C ALA A 136 -20.49 -11.35 12.06
N ALA A 137 -20.14 -11.72 13.29
CA ALA A 137 -20.23 -10.85 14.46
C ALA A 137 -18.97 -9.99 14.68
N ASP A 138 -17.88 -10.24 13.94
CA ASP A 138 -16.65 -9.46 14.03
C ASP A 138 -16.78 -8.15 13.23
N ALA A 139 -16.21 -7.07 13.76
CA ALA A 139 -16.14 -5.77 13.10
C ALA A 139 -15.41 -5.79 11.75
N VAL A 140 -14.56 -6.78 11.47
CA VAL A 140 -13.84 -6.91 10.18
C VAL A 140 -14.45 -7.94 9.23
N TYR A 141 -15.66 -8.41 9.51
CA TYR A 141 -16.35 -9.40 8.68
C TYR A 141 -16.46 -8.97 7.21
N MET A 142 -16.13 -9.88 6.29
CA MET A 142 -16.34 -9.72 4.86
C MET A 142 -17.01 -10.99 4.34
N ASP A 143 -18.09 -10.83 3.57
CA ASP A 143 -18.93 -11.94 3.09
C ASP A 143 -18.30 -12.70 1.91
N ASN A 144 -17.54 -12.00 1.08
CA ASN A 144 -16.98 -12.56 -0.15
C ASN A 144 -15.66 -13.33 0.10
N GLU A 145 -15.70 -14.65 -0.03
CA GLU A 145 -14.52 -15.52 0.14
C GLU A 145 -13.38 -15.24 -0.84
N GLN A 146 -13.65 -14.80 -2.08
CA GLN A 146 -12.58 -14.43 -3.02
C GLN A 146 -11.87 -13.16 -2.56
N SER A 147 -12.61 -12.19 -2.04
CA SER A 147 -12.06 -10.98 -1.42
C SER A 147 -11.25 -11.31 -0.16
N LEU A 148 -11.69 -12.27 0.67
CA LEU A 148 -10.90 -12.75 1.82
C LEU A 148 -9.60 -13.42 1.37
N ALA A 149 -9.65 -14.23 0.31
CA ALA A 149 -8.45 -14.83 -0.28
C ALA A 149 -7.47 -13.75 -0.77
N GLU A 150 -7.94 -12.68 -1.40
CA GLU A 150 -7.08 -11.58 -1.88
C GLU A 150 -6.58 -10.65 -0.77
N TYR A 151 -7.47 -10.22 0.13
CA TYR A 151 -7.22 -9.13 1.07
C TYR A 151 -6.73 -9.58 2.44
N VAL A 152 -6.70 -10.89 2.71
CA VAL A 152 -6.15 -11.48 3.95
C VAL A 152 -5.10 -12.53 3.64
N LEU A 153 -5.41 -13.52 2.79
CA LEU A 153 -4.56 -14.70 2.60
C LEU A 153 -3.47 -14.54 1.53
N SER A 154 -3.69 -13.69 0.51
CA SER A 154 -2.70 -13.50 -0.55
C SER A 154 -1.45 -12.81 0.00
N GLN A 155 -0.30 -13.44 -0.18
CA GLN A 155 1.02 -12.89 0.17
C GLN A 155 1.67 -12.15 -1.01
N ASP A 156 1.07 -12.26 -2.19
CA ASP A 156 1.55 -11.65 -3.43
C ASP A 156 0.73 -10.40 -3.76
N GLY A 157 1.40 -9.33 -4.16
CA GLY A 157 0.81 -8.02 -4.45
C GLY A 157 1.30 -7.39 -5.74
N ILE A 158 0.54 -6.39 -6.20
CA ILE A 158 0.95 -5.45 -7.25
C ILE A 158 0.63 -4.05 -6.74
N ILE A 159 1.64 -3.20 -6.76
CA ILE A 159 1.51 -1.77 -6.50
C ILE A 159 1.63 -1.05 -7.83
N PHE A 160 0.69 -0.15 -8.11
CA PHE A 160 0.71 0.64 -9.33
C PHE A 160 1.55 1.89 -9.10
N ARG A 161 2.46 2.21 -10.03
CA ARG A 161 3.34 3.39 -9.98
C ARG A 161 3.37 4.08 -11.34
N GLY A 162 4.26 5.04 -11.52
CA GLY A 162 4.41 5.75 -12.80
C GLY A 162 3.46 6.94 -12.88
N THR A 163 2.62 6.99 -13.91
CA THR A 163 1.69 8.13 -14.11
C THR A 163 0.29 7.64 -14.48
N HIS A 164 -0.73 8.47 -14.32
CA HIS A 164 -2.10 8.12 -14.72
C HIS A 164 -2.19 7.67 -16.20
N LYS A 165 -1.42 8.26 -17.11
CA LYS A 165 -1.42 7.86 -18.54
C LYS A 165 -0.65 6.58 -18.82
N TYR A 166 0.22 6.16 -17.90
CA TYR A 166 1.09 5.00 -18.06
C TYR A 166 1.37 4.35 -16.68
N PRO A 167 0.39 3.62 -16.12
CA PRO A 167 0.52 2.97 -14.84
C PRO A 167 1.42 1.73 -14.95
N ILE A 168 2.47 1.68 -14.14
CA ILE A 168 3.44 0.58 -14.10
C ILE A 168 3.08 -0.39 -12.98
N LYS A 169 2.94 -1.67 -13.32
CA LYS A 169 2.77 -2.75 -12.34
C LYS A 169 4.10 -3.03 -11.66
N SER A 170 4.14 -2.89 -10.35
CA SER A 170 5.31 -3.21 -9.55
C SER A 170 4.96 -4.36 -8.60
N PRO A 171 5.54 -5.56 -8.82
CA PRO A 171 5.25 -6.70 -7.97
C PRO A 171 5.78 -6.45 -6.56
N TRP A 172 5.06 -6.95 -5.55
CA TRP A 172 5.44 -6.84 -4.15
C TRP A 172 5.14 -8.13 -3.39
N ASN A 173 6.06 -8.56 -2.54
CA ASN A 173 5.87 -9.69 -1.63
C ASN A 173 5.46 -9.18 -0.24
N PHE A 174 4.18 -9.30 0.12
CA PHE A 174 3.70 -8.92 1.45
C PHE A 174 4.22 -9.86 2.53
N GLY A 175 4.19 -11.18 2.27
CA GLY A 175 4.82 -12.18 3.12
C GLY A 175 4.32 -12.25 4.56
N GLN A 176 3.05 -11.91 4.82
CA GLN A 176 2.53 -11.79 6.19
C GLN A 176 2.57 -13.08 7.01
N PHE A 177 2.71 -14.25 6.38
CA PHE A 177 2.74 -15.55 7.06
C PHE A 177 4.14 -16.17 7.11
N GLU A 178 5.15 -15.44 6.65
CA GLU A 178 6.53 -15.91 6.68
C GLU A 178 7.06 -15.93 8.10
N HIS A 179 8.02 -16.83 8.36
CA HIS A 179 8.46 -17.12 9.71
C HIS A 179 8.92 -15.85 10.45
N GLY A 180 8.38 -15.67 11.67
CA GLY A 180 8.66 -14.54 12.56
C GLY A 180 7.87 -13.25 12.27
N ILE A 181 7.25 -13.10 11.08
CA ILE A 181 6.60 -11.84 10.69
C ILE A 181 5.42 -11.50 11.62
N LEU A 182 4.57 -12.47 11.95
CA LEU A 182 3.46 -12.25 12.87
C LEU A 182 3.94 -11.76 14.26
N ASP A 183 5.05 -12.29 14.75
CA ASP A 183 5.59 -11.87 16.05
C ASP A 183 6.09 -10.43 16.04
N ILE A 184 6.70 -10.01 14.92
CA ILE A 184 7.12 -8.63 14.66
C ILE A 184 5.89 -7.72 14.58
N CYS A 185 4.82 -8.14 13.88
CA CYS A 185 3.57 -7.38 13.83
C CYS A 185 2.96 -7.13 15.22
N LEU A 186 2.98 -8.16 16.09
CA LEU A 186 2.53 -8.01 17.47
C LEU A 186 3.47 -7.11 18.28
N ARG A 187 4.79 -7.20 18.05
CA ARG A 187 5.79 -6.31 18.69
C ARG A 187 5.60 -4.85 18.28
N ILE A 188 5.24 -4.56 17.03
CA ILE A 188 4.91 -3.20 16.59
C ILE A 188 3.77 -2.61 17.43
N LEU A 189 2.75 -3.42 17.77
CA LEU A 189 1.69 -2.98 18.68
C LEU A 189 2.23 -2.69 20.08
N ASP A 190 3.18 -3.47 20.60
CA ASP A 190 3.75 -3.27 21.94
C ASP A 190 4.74 -2.09 22.01
N MET A 191 5.34 -1.68 20.89
CA MET A 191 6.30 -0.57 20.84
C MET A 191 5.65 0.81 20.76
N ASN A 192 4.32 0.88 20.72
CA ASN A 192 3.63 2.14 20.49
C ASN A 192 3.61 3.06 21.74
N PRO A 193 3.61 4.41 21.57
CA PRO A 193 3.62 5.33 22.71
C PRO A 193 2.44 5.18 23.69
N LYS A 194 1.27 4.74 23.22
CA LYS A 194 0.09 4.51 24.09
C LYS A 194 0.29 3.29 24.99
N TYR A 195 0.93 2.23 24.47
CA TYR A 195 1.33 1.09 25.28
C TYR A 195 2.33 1.50 26.36
N MET A 196 3.38 2.26 26.02
CA MET A 196 4.38 2.73 26.99
C MET A 196 3.75 3.58 28.12
N LYS A 197 2.70 4.35 27.80
CA LYS A 197 2.00 5.19 28.78
C LYS A 197 1.02 4.41 29.66
N ASN A 198 0.23 3.50 29.08
CA ASN A 198 -0.73 2.67 29.80
C ASN A 198 -0.96 1.35 29.05
N PRO A 199 -0.18 0.29 29.37
CA PRO A 199 -0.26 -0.98 28.67
C PRO A 199 -1.64 -1.64 28.76
N GLY A 200 -2.28 -1.61 29.93
CA GLY A 200 -3.60 -2.22 30.12
C GLY A 200 -4.68 -1.59 29.23
N LYS A 201 -4.69 -0.26 29.12
CA LYS A 201 -5.64 0.47 28.26
C LYS A 201 -5.34 0.27 26.77
N ASP A 202 -4.07 0.22 26.38
CA ASP A 202 -3.68 -0.09 25.00
C ASP A 202 -4.14 -1.49 24.59
N CYS A 203 -3.80 -2.52 25.38
CA CYS A 203 -4.23 -3.89 25.14
C CYS A 203 -5.76 -4.00 25.10
N SER A 204 -6.49 -3.29 25.96
CA SER A 204 -7.95 -3.22 25.88
C SER A 204 -8.44 -2.65 24.55
N GLY A 205 -7.82 -1.56 24.08
CA GLY A 205 -8.15 -0.89 22.82
C GLY A 205 -7.93 -1.75 21.58
N ARG A 206 -7.03 -2.74 21.64
CA ARG A 206 -6.76 -3.69 20.53
C ARG A 206 -7.97 -4.56 20.15
N ARG A 207 -9.08 -4.52 20.90
CA ARG A 207 -10.36 -5.11 20.44
C ARG A 207 -10.97 -4.40 19.23
N ASN A 208 -10.66 -3.13 19.04
CA ASN A 208 -11.30 -2.28 18.04
C ASN A 208 -10.37 -2.12 16.82
N PRO A 209 -10.77 -2.58 15.61
CA PRO A 209 -9.94 -2.42 14.43
C PRO A 209 -9.68 -0.94 14.08
N ILE A 210 -10.59 -0.02 14.44
CA ILE A 210 -10.39 1.44 14.25
C ILE A 210 -9.22 1.93 15.09
N TYR A 211 -9.13 1.48 16.34
CA TYR A 211 -8.03 1.83 17.24
C TYR A 211 -6.71 1.27 16.73
N VAL A 212 -6.71 0.00 16.31
CA VAL A 212 -5.52 -0.66 15.74
C VAL A 212 -5.08 0.04 14.46
N ALA A 213 -6.00 0.39 13.55
CA ALA A 213 -5.67 1.09 12.31
C ALA A 213 -5.04 2.46 12.56
N ARG A 214 -5.62 3.23 13.49
CA ARG A 214 -5.10 4.53 13.90
C ARG A 214 -3.73 4.45 14.56
N LEU A 215 -3.52 3.41 15.37
CA LEU A 215 -2.25 3.16 16.05
C LEU A 215 -1.18 2.77 15.02
N LEU A 216 -1.50 1.86 14.11
CA LEU A 216 -0.57 1.39 13.08
C LEU A 216 -0.18 2.51 12.12
N SER A 217 -1.12 3.35 11.66
CA SER A 217 -0.77 4.49 10.79
C SER A 217 0.22 5.45 11.46
N ALA A 218 0.18 5.56 12.79
CA ALA A 218 1.18 6.32 13.54
C ALA A 218 2.53 5.59 13.65
N MET A 219 2.53 4.26 13.78
CA MET A 219 3.74 3.47 14.03
C MET A 219 4.62 3.28 12.80
N PHE A 220 4.09 3.33 11.58
CA PHE A 220 4.88 3.02 10.39
C PHE A 220 6.05 3.98 10.13
N ARG A 221 5.97 5.23 10.62
CA ARG A 221 7.11 6.16 10.60
C ARG A 221 8.28 5.69 11.48
N ASP A 222 7.99 4.93 12.53
CA ASP A 222 8.98 4.39 13.47
C ASP A 222 9.50 3.02 12.98
N VAL A 223 8.85 2.44 11.95
CA VAL A 223 9.28 1.22 11.26
C VAL A 223 10.18 1.56 10.07
N ASN A 224 9.83 2.61 9.30
CA ASN A 224 10.56 2.97 8.09
C ASN A 224 10.80 4.49 8.04
N CYS A 225 11.98 4.89 7.58
CA CYS A 225 12.41 6.28 7.58
C CYS A 225 12.33 6.86 6.18
N ASN A 226 11.67 8.01 6.03
CA ASN A 226 11.72 8.82 4.83
C ASN A 226 13.01 9.67 4.87
N ASP A 227 14.10 9.10 4.36
CA ASP A 227 15.36 9.82 4.18
C ASP A 227 15.79 9.59 2.71
N ASP A 228 16.08 10.67 2.00
CA ASP A 228 16.37 10.62 0.56
C ASP A 228 17.86 10.32 0.29
N GLN A 229 18.66 10.00 1.33
CA GLN A 229 20.12 9.98 1.25
C GLN A 229 20.82 8.61 1.48
N GLY A 230 20.50 7.53 0.74
CA GLY A 230 21.51 6.44 0.66
C GLY A 230 21.16 5.07 0.06
N VAL A 231 19.93 4.57 0.13
CA VAL A 231 19.48 3.33 -0.54
C VAL A 231 18.21 3.66 -1.29
N LEU A 232 18.21 3.40 -2.59
CA LEU A 232 17.09 3.71 -3.47
C LEU A 232 15.85 2.94 -2.96
N PRO A 233 14.72 3.61 -2.63
CA PRO A 233 13.50 2.97 -2.14
C PRO A 233 12.90 1.90 -3.09
N LEU A 234 13.38 1.87 -4.34
CA LEU A 234 13.08 0.84 -5.33
C LEU A 234 13.77 -0.50 -5.07
N PHE A 235 14.77 -0.55 -4.17
CA PHE A 235 15.48 -1.76 -3.77
C PHE A 235 14.53 -2.83 -3.21
N TRP A 236 13.58 -2.40 -2.39
CA TRP A 236 12.66 -3.30 -1.72
C TRP A 236 11.80 -4.07 -2.72
N LYS A 237 11.67 -5.38 -2.46
CA LYS A 237 10.85 -6.34 -3.22
C LYS A 237 9.68 -6.86 -2.38
N GLY A 238 9.81 -6.80 -1.06
CA GLY A 238 8.82 -7.26 -0.10
C GLY A 238 8.91 -6.57 1.24
N SER A 239 7.87 -6.75 2.05
CA SER A 239 7.77 -6.18 3.39
C SER A 239 8.56 -6.97 4.43
N GLN A 240 8.86 -8.24 4.15
CA GLN A 240 9.47 -9.17 5.10
C GLN A 240 10.86 -8.71 5.55
N ASP A 241 11.71 -8.35 4.59
CA ASP A 241 13.08 -7.88 4.88
C ASP A 241 13.07 -6.58 5.69
N ILE A 242 12.12 -5.68 5.41
CA ILE A 242 11.96 -4.43 6.17
C ILE A 242 11.59 -4.74 7.62
N LEU A 243 10.58 -5.59 7.83
CA LEU A 243 10.13 -5.96 9.17
C LEU A 243 11.20 -6.70 9.96
N ARG A 244 11.92 -7.64 9.33
CA ARG A 244 13.04 -8.36 9.97
C ARG A 244 14.22 -7.46 10.29
N ASN A 245 14.56 -6.52 9.40
CA ASN A 245 15.61 -5.54 9.67
C ASN A 245 15.25 -4.62 10.83
N TRP A 246 14.00 -4.16 10.89
CA TRP A 246 13.50 -3.36 12.01
C TRP A 246 13.62 -4.13 13.33
N ASP A 247 13.22 -5.40 13.34
CA ASP A 247 13.29 -6.24 14.53
C ASP A 247 14.73 -6.51 14.98
N ALA A 248 15.61 -6.85 14.03
CA ALA A 248 17.02 -7.14 14.28
C ALA A 248 17.81 -5.90 14.73
N GLN A 249 17.41 -4.70 14.29
CA GLN A 249 18.03 -3.43 14.65
C GLN A 249 17.39 -2.81 15.90
N THR A 250 16.90 -3.63 16.84
CA THR A 250 16.31 -3.15 18.11
C THR A 250 15.18 -2.14 17.92
N CYS A 251 14.32 -2.39 16.93
CA CYS A 251 13.17 -1.55 16.59
C CYS A 251 13.54 -0.12 16.12
N GLN A 252 14.73 0.06 15.55
CA GLN A 252 15.14 1.33 14.94
C GLN A 252 14.54 1.47 13.53
N PRO A 253 14.16 2.69 13.10
CA PRO A 253 13.58 2.91 11.77
C PRO A 253 14.52 2.43 10.66
N VAL A 254 14.01 1.54 9.81
CA VAL A 254 14.75 1.02 8.66
C VAL A 254 14.86 2.12 7.61
N ARG A 255 16.03 2.28 7.01
CA ARG A 255 16.26 3.22 5.92
C ARG A 255 16.29 2.45 4.60
N TYR A 256 15.56 2.83 3.53
CA TYR A 256 14.72 4.02 3.33
C TYR A 256 13.32 3.64 2.80
N GLY A 257 12.31 4.44 3.15
CA GLY A 257 10.91 4.24 2.77
C GLY A 257 10.32 5.41 2.03
N GLN A 258 9.48 5.11 1.03
CA GLN A 258 8.63 6.07 0.31
C GLN A 258 7.17 5.61 0.43
N CYS A 259 6.20 6.39 -0.03
CA CYS A 259 4.77 6.14 0.27
C CYS A 259 4.32 4.70 -0.06
N TRP A 260 4.74 4.14 -1.21
CA TRP A 260 4.40 2.75 -1.56
C TRP A 260 5.00 1.73 -0.61
N VAL A 261 6.18 1.98 -0.06
CA VAL A 261 6.83 1.09 0.92
C VAL A 261 6.09 1.15 2.25
N PHE A 262 5.71 2.35 2.70
CA PHE A 262 4.88 2.52 3.89
C PHE A 262 3.54 1.81 3.74
N ALA A 263 2.84 2.04 2.63
CA ALA A 263 1.58 1.38 2.32
C ALA A 263 1.73 -0.15 2.25
N ALA A 264 2.80 -0.65 1.65
CA ALA A 264 3.02 -2.08 1.50
C ALA A 264 3.30 -2.78 2.84
N VAL A 265 4.16 -2.20 3.69
CA VAL A 265 4.43 -2.70 5.04
C VAL A 265 3.16 -2.62 5.88
N ALA A 266 2.39 -1.53 5.76
CA ALA A 266 1.12 -1.39 6.45
C ALA A 266 0.14 -2.50 6.06
N CYS A 267 -0.04 -2.74 4.77
CA CYS A 267 -0.87 -3.82 4.26
C CYS A 267 -0.44 -5.19 4.82
N THR A 268 0.86 -5.49 4.84
CA THR A 268 1.38 -6.72 5.47
C THR A 268 0.94 -6.85 6.93
N VAL A 269 1.11 -5.80 7.74
CA VAL A 269 0.75 -5.85 9.17
C VAL A 269 -0.76 -5.99 9.37
N PHE A 270 -1.58 -5.24 8.62
CA PHE A 270 -3.03 -5.38 8.68
C PHE A 270 -3.48 -6.82 8.34
N ARG A 271 -2.95 -7.38 7.26
CA ARG A 271 -3.24 -8.76 6.84
C ARG A 271 -2.79 -9.80 7.87
N ALA A 272 -1.59 -9.63 8.43
CA ALA A 272 -1.06 -10.51 9.49
C ALA A 272 -1.98 -10.55 10.72
N LEU A 273 -2.54 -9.40 11.10
CA LEU A 273 -3.44 -9.27 12.24
C LEU A 273 -4.88 -9.74 11.93
N GLY A 274 -5.20 -10.04 10.68
CA GLY A 274 -6.52 -10.51 10.23
C GLY A 274 -7.48 -9.39 9.80
N ILE A 275 -7.01 -8.17 9.57
CA ILE A 275 -7.82 -7.07 9.03
C ILE A 275 -7.70 -7.11 7.50
N PRO A 276 -8.80 -7.31 6.74
CA PRO A 276 -8.75 -7.29 5.27
C PRO A 276 -8.25 -5.94 4.77
N CYS A 277 -7.20 -5.96 3.96
CA CYS A 277 -6.48 -4.75 3.58
C CYS A 277 -5.94 -4.79 2.15
N ARG A 278 -5.96 -3.64 1.47
CA ARG A 278 -5.41 -3.46 0.11
C ARG A 278 -4.61 -2.16 -0.01
N VAL A 279 -3.57 -2.19 -0.85
CA VAL A 279 -2.79 -1.00 -1.21
C VAL A 279 -3.51 -0.25 -2.33
N VAL A 280 -3.53 1.07 -2.24
CA VAL A 280 -4.18 1.96 -3.20
C VAL A 280 -3.18 2.96 -3.73
N THR A 281 -3.30 3.31 -5.00
CA THR A 281 -2.49 4.33 -5.66
C THR A 281 -3.39 5.41 -6.22
N ASN A 282 -3.19 6.66 -5.79
CA ASN A 282 -3.82 7.84 -6.33
C ASN A 282 -2.86 8.60 -7.23
N TYR A 283 -3.21 8.87 -8.49
CA TYR A 283 -2.36 9.66 -9.39
C TYR A 283 -2.75 11.13 -9.37
N LEU A 284 -1.74 12.00 -9.56
CA LEU A 284 -1.90 13.45 -9.36
C LEU A 284 -2.48 13.74 -7.97
N SER A 285 -1.83 13.18 -6.94
CA SER A 285 -2.26 13.33 -5.56
C SER A 285 -1.83 14.69 -5.05
N ALA A 286 -2.80 15.44 -4.54
CA ALA A 286 -2.55 16.75 -3.94
C ALA A 286 -2.03 16.60 -2.51
N HIS A 287 -1.12 17.48 -2.10
CA HIS A 287 -0.66 17.59 -0.73
C HIS A 287 -1.02 18.98 -0.21
N ASP A 288 -2.25 19.13 0.33
CA ASP A 288 -2.73 20.39 0.89
C ASP A 288 -2.26 20.54 2.34
N ASN A 289 -1.56 21.64 2.63
CA ASN A 289 -1.00 21.94 3.96
C ASN A 289 -1.80 23.00 4.74
N ASN A 290 -2.81 23.61 4.14
CA ASN A 290 -3.57 24.69 4.77
C ASN A 290 -5.08 24.41 4.86
N GLY A 291 -5.55 23.30 4.25
CA GLY A 291 -6.92 22.80 4.37
C GLY A 291 -7.96 23.63 3.62
N ASN A 292 -7.54 24.52 2.71
CA ASN A 292 -8.45 25.36 1.93
C ASN A 292 -8.88 24.70 0.60
N LEU A 293 -8.42 23.47 0.32
CA LEU A 293 -8.70 22.70 -0.90
C LEU A 293 -8.20 23.36 -2.19
N VAL A 294 -7.33 24.36 -2.09
CA VAL A 294 -6.77 25.12 -3.21
C VAL A 294 -5.26 25.18 -3.07
N ILE A 295 -4.57 24.47 -3.96
CA ILE A 295 -3.12 24.50 -4.04
C ILE A 295 -2.69 25.52 -5.07
N GLU A 296 -1.93 26.51 -4.62
CA GLU A 296 -1.33 27.53 -5.46
C GLU A 296 0.11 27.14 -5.83
N ARG A 297 0.43 27.20 -7.13
CA ARG A 297 1.78 26.99 -7.65
C ARG A 297 2.31 28.26 -8.30
N TYR A 298 3.54 28.62 -7.94
CA TYR A 298 4.25 29.73 -8.57
C TYR A 298 5.33 29.21 -9.52
N VAL A 299 5.32 29.75 -10.73
CA VAL A 299 6.29 29.43 -11.80
C VAL A 299 6.93 30.72 -12.30
N ASP A 300 8.15 30.66 -12.83
CA ASP A 300 8.80 31.81 -13.47
C ASP A 300 8.36 32.00 -14.95
N GLU A 301 8.94 32.97 -15.64
CA GLU A 301 8.64 33.34 -17.05
C GLU A 301 9.06 32.29 -18.10
N ASN A 302 9.89 31.31 -17.72
CA ASN A 302 10.17 30.11 -18.52
C ASN A 302 9.36 28.93 -18.00
N GLY A 303 8.72 29.14 -16.86
CA GLY A 303 7.96 28.14 -16.20
C GLY A 303 8.80 27.14 -15.40
N LYS A 304 9.86 27.57 -14.78
CA LYS A 304 10.45 26.79 -13.70
C LYS A 304 9.63 27.00 -12.43
N GLU A 305 9.45 25.97 -11.62
CA GLU A 305 8.81 26.12 -10.32
C GLU A 305 9.71 26.91 -9.37
N ILE A 306 9.09 27.85 -8.64
CA ILE A 306 9.80 28.74 -7.70
C ILE A 306 9.80 28.14 -6.28
N ALA A 307 8.84 27.27 -5.97
CA ALA A 307 8.69 26.59 -4.70
C ALA A 307 8.61 25.07 -4.88
N LYS A 308 8.65 24.32 -3.77
CA LYS A 308 8.55 22.86 -3.76
C LYS A 308 7.20 22.42 -4.35
N GLU A 309 7.22 21.36 -5.15
CA GLU A 309 6.03 20.78 -5.76
C GLU A 309 5.11 20.14 -4.71
N MET A 310 3.82 20.49 -4.78
CA MET A 310 2.76 20.04 -3.86
C MET A 310 1.82 19.01 -4.51
N ILE A 311 2.11 18.56 -5.73
CA ILE A 311 1.39 17.48 -6.41
C ILE A 311 2.36 16.33 -6.65
N TRP A 312 2.04 15.17 -6.12
CA TRP A 312 2.81 13.96 -6.37
C TRP A 312 2.29 13.27 -7.63
N ASN A 313 3.20 12.70 -8.43
CA ASN A 313 2.83 11.93 -9.63
C ASN A 313 1.87 10.81 -9.29
N TYR A 314 2.16 10.13 -8.19
CA TYR A 314 1.27 9.22 -7.51
C TYR A 314 1.58 9.25 -6.01
N HIS A 315 0.58 8.86 -5.22
CA HIS A 315 0.69 8.62 -3.79
C HIS A 315 0.05 7.28 -3.45
N CYS A 316 0.57 6.61 -2.43
CA CYS A 316 0.08 5.29 -2.02
C CYS A 316 -0.29 5.28 -0.54
N TRP A 317 -1.47 4.73 -0.25
CA TRP A 317 -1.96 4.46 1.10
C TRP A 317 -2.60 3.07 1.15
N VAL A 318 -3.24 2.72 2.29
CA VAL A 318 -3.99 1.48 2.43
C VAL A 318 -5.46 1.72 2.71
N GLU A 319 -6.28 0.79 2.25
CA GLU A 319 -7.69 0.68 2.64
C GLU A 319 -7.88 -0.58 3.49
N SER A 320 -8.51 -0.43 4.64
CA SER A 320 -8.85 -1.52 5.55
C SER A 320 -10.36 -1.68 5.67
N TRP A 321 -10.85 -2.92 5.64
CA TRP A 321 -12.28 -3.21 5.73
C TRP A 321 -12.70 -3.39 7.18
N MET A 322 -13.64 -2.57 7.64
CA MET A 322 -14.22 -2.68 8.99
C MET A 322 -15.55 -1.94 9.12
N THR A 323 -16.29 -2.25 10.18
CA THR A 323 -17.43 -1.45 10.63
C THR A 323 -16.97 -0.21 11.42
N ARG A 324 -17.83 0.80 11.45
CA ARG A 324 -17.66 2.08 12.15
C ARG A 324 -18.77 2.29 13.17
N PRO A 325 -18.80 1.53 14.29
CA PRO A 325 -19.83 1.68 15.32
C PRO A 325 -19.79 3.06 16.02
N ASP A 326 -18.68 3.79 15.87
CA ASP A 326 -18.55 5.20 16.29
C ASP A 326 -19.26 6.18 15.34
N LEU A 327 -19.66 5.73 14.15
CA LEU A 327 -20.36 6.49 13.11
C LEU A 327 -21.70 5.82 12.73
N LYS A 328 -22.40 6.39 11.74
CA LYS A 328 -23.59 5.78 11.15
C LYS A 328 -23.23 4.50 10.36
N PRO A 329 -24.10 3.48 10.31
CA PRO A 329 -23.84 2.21 9.61
C PRO A 329 -23.45 2.33 8.14
N GLU A 330 -23.86 3.42 7.49
CA GLU A 330 -23.53 3.69 6.09
C GLU A 330 -22.04 3.98 5.83
N PHE A 331 -21.25 4.23 6.88
CA PHE A 331 -19.81 4.45 6.82
C PHE A 331 -18.99 3.16 7.06
N ASN A 332 -19.66 2.02 7.21
CA ASN A 332 -19.01 0.71 7.22
C ASN A 332 -18.36 0.41 5.86
N GLY A 333 -17.36 -0.47 5.87
CA GLY A 333 -16.68 -0.95 4.67
C GLY A 333 -15.23 -0.44 4.60
N TRP A 334 -14.79 0.00 3.42
CA TRP A 334 -13.42 0.46 3.22
C TRP A 334 -13.11 1.78 3.94
N GLN A 335 -12.02 1.76 4.70
CA GLN A 335 -11.48 2.90 5.43
C GLN A 335 -10.06 3.21 4.94
N ALA A 336 -9.82 4.41 4.42
CA ALA A 336 -8.49 4.85 4.01
C ALA A 336 -7.63 5.20 5.24
N SER A 337 -6.37 4.76 5.24
CA SER A 337 -5.36 5.13 6.23
C SER A 337 -4.05 5.36 5.50
N ASP A 338 -3.48 6.55 5.67
CA ASP A 338 -2.18 6.88 5.09
C ASP A 338 -1.07 6.71 6.14
N PRO A 339 -0.18 5.71 5.98
CA PRO A 339 0.96 5.50 6.85
C PRO A 339 2.14 6.45 6.54
N THR A 340 2.07 7.23 5.47
CA THR A 340 3.11 8.18 5.09
C THR A 340 3.06 9.40 6.02
N PRO A 341 4.18 9.83 6.63
CA PRO A 341 4.19 10.95 7.56
C PRO A 341 4.12 12.29 6.82
N GLN A 342 2.91 12.64 6.33
CA GLN A 342 2.62 13.85 5.56
C GLN A 342 2.02 14.94 6.47
N GLU A 343 0.91 14.66 7.13
CA GLU A 343 0.23 15.58 8.06
C GLU A 343 0.23 15.05 9.50
N LYS A 344 0.23 15.98 10.46
CA LYS A 344 0.05 15.68 11.87
C LYS A 344 -1.42 15.82 12.26
N SER A 345 -2.01 14.74 12.73
CA SER A 345 -3.31 14.75 13.36
C SER A 345 -3.15 14.75 14.89
N GLU A 346 -3.71 15.75 15.56
CA GLU A 346 -3.55 15.96 17.01
C GLU A 346 -2.06 15.98 17.46
N GLY A 347 -1.18 16.53 16.61
CA GLY A 347 0.27 16.64 16.87
C GLY A 347 1.09 15.37 16.57
N VAL A 348 0.45 14.29 16.13
CA VAL A 348 1.10 13.01 15.78
C VAL A 348 0.96 12.76 14.28
N TYR A 349 2.05 12.38 13.62
CA TYR A 349 1.99 11.90 12.23
C TYR A 349 1.20 10.59 12.18
N CYS A 350 -0.03 10.67 11.71
CA CYS A 350 -0.96 9.57 11.49
C CYS A 350 -2.14 10.10 10.66
N CYS A 351 -2.70 9.26 9.79
CA CYS A 351 -3.86 9.61 8.98
C CYS A 351 -4.85 8.43 8.93
N GLY A 352 -6.15 8.74 9.04
CA GLY A 352 -7.24 7.76 9.03
C GLY A 352 -7.34 6.94 10.33
N PRO A 353 -8.25 5.94 10.40
CA PRO A 353 -9.09 5.44 9.32
C PRO A 353 -10.27 6.36 8.98
N ILE A 354 -10.42 6.72 7.70
CA ILE A 354 -11.56 7.51 7.18
C ILE A 354 -12.42 6.70 6.22
N PRO A 355 -13.76 6.70 6.36
CA PRO A 355 -14.62 5.98 5.42
C PRO A 355 -14.52 6.57 4.01
N LEU A 356 -14.37 5.73 3.00
CA LEU A 356 -14.38 6.18 1.59
C LEU A 356 -15.66 6.93 1.25
N LYS A 357 -16.81 6.47 1.78
CA LYS A 357 -18.09 7.15 1.61
C LYS A 357 -18.04 8.59 2.13
N ALA A 358 -17.37 8.86 3.25
CA ALA A 358 -17.24 10.23 3.76
C ALA A 358 -16.50 11.14 2.77
N ILE A 359 -15.42 10.63 2.17
CA ILE A 359 -14.67 11.34 1.13
C ILE A 359 -15.52 11.58 -0.12
N LYS A 360 -16.25 10.55 -0.58
CA LYS A 360 -17.12 10.65 -1.75
C LYS A 360 -18.25 11.67 -1.59
N GLU A 361 -18.86 11.70 -0.41
CA GLU A 361 -19.98 12.60 -0.12
C GLU A 361 -19.54 13.99 0.35
N GLY A 362 -18.24 14.27 0.49
CA GLY A 362 -17.74 15.55 1.01
C GLY A 362 -18.06 15.79 2.49
N GLU A 363 -18.14 14.73 3.30
CA GLU A 363 -18.45 14.81 4.72
C GLU A 363 -17.17 14.96 5.57
N LEU A 364 -16.68 16.20 5.63
CA LEU A 364 -15.36 16.52 6.17
C LEU A 364 -15.30 16.68 7.70
N THR A 365 -16.44 16.64 8.39
CA THR A 365 -16.48 16.79 9.87
C THR A 365 -16.24 15.47 10.60
N LEU A 366 -16.26 14.35 9.88
CA LEU A 366 -16.06 13.03 10.46
C LEU A 366 -14.60 12.78 10.84
N LYS A 367 -14.45 12.06 11.95
CA LYS A 367 -13.16 11.51 12.36
C LYS A 367 -12.82 10.27 11.51
N TYR A 368 -11.59 10.10 11.03
CA TYR A 368 -10.38 10.91 11.24
C TYR A 368 -9.90 11.56 9.94
N ASP A 369 -9.37 12.77 9.99
CA ASP A 369 -8.61 13.42 8.90
C ASP A 369 -9.33 13.50 7.53
N ALA A 370 -10.66 13.54 7.53
CA ALA A 370 -11.44 13.67 6.31
C ALA A 370 -11.02 14.85 5.41
N PRO A 371 -10.72 16.06 5.95
CA PRO A 371 -10.30 17.19 5.11
C PRO A 371 -9.03 16.90 4.31
N PHE A 372 -8.04 16.26 4.92
CA PHE A 372 -6.76 15.94 4.27
C PHE A 372 -6.96 14.97 3.12
N VAL A 373 -7.53 13.79 3.40
CA VAL A 373 -7.75 12.75 2.38
C VAL A 373 -8.69 13.25 1.28
N PHE A 374 -9.65 14.11 1.61
CA PHE A 374 -10.50 14.74 0.59
C PHE A 374 -9.69 15.68 -0.30
N ALA A 375 -8.80 16.50 0.26
CA ALA A 375 -7.93 17.36 -0.51
C ALA A 375 -7.04 16.56 -1.47
N GLU A 376 -6.47 15.43 -1.03
CA GLU A 376 -5.59 14.58 -1.85
C GLU A 376 -6.21 14.14 -3.17
N VAL A 377 -7.55 13.98 -3.18
CA VAL A 377 -8.30 13.54 -4.36
C VAL A 377 -9.11 14.66 -5.01
N ASN A 378 -9.47 15.73 -4.31
CA ASN A 378 -10.40 16.75 -4.82
C ASN A 378 -9.84 18.17 -4.95
N ALA A 379 -8.64 18.46 -4.44
CA ALA A 379 -8.10 19.81 -4.41
C ALA A 379 -8.09 20.46 -5.81
N ASP A 380 -8.31 21.77 -5.81
CA ASP A 380 -8.11 22.61 -6.98
C ASP A 380 -6.65 23.03 -7.10
N PHE A 381 -6.20 23.13 -8.34
CA PHE A 381 -4.87 23.62 -8.64
C PHE A 381 -4.92 24.94 -9.40
N ILE A 382 -4.28 25.97 -8.85
CA ILE A 382 -4.15 27.28 -9.50
C ILE A 382 -2.68 27.57 -9.73
N THR A 383 -2.31 27.84 -10.97
CA THR A 383 -0.94 28.22 -11.31
C THR A 383 -0.85 29.73 -11.53
N PHE A 384 0.14 30.35 -10.92
CA PHE A 384 0.52 31.75 -11.09
C PHE A 384 1.93 31.83 -11.67
N GLU A 385 2.12 32.70 -12.66
CA GLU A 385 3.41 33.09 -13.17
C GLU A 385 3.90 34.31 -12.39
N LYS A 386 5.11 34.25 -11.85
CA LYS A 386 5.79 35.37 -11.20
C LYS A 386 6.84 35.93 -12.15
N LYS A 387 6.65 37.18 -12.55
CA LYS A 387 7.53 37.90 -13.47
C LYS A 387 8.73 38.47 -12.73
N LYS A 388 9.78 38.85 -13.48
CA LYS A 388 11.01 39.43 -12.89
C LYS A 388 10.78 40.76 -12.17
N ASP A 389 9.74 41.50 -12.57
CA ASP A 389 9.31 42.74 -11.91
C ASP A 389 8.59 42.50 -10.56
N GLY A 390 8.37 41.24 -10.19
CA GLY A 390 7.68 40.84 -8.96
C GLY A 390 6.17 40.69 -9.09
N SER A 391 5.57 41.08 -10.22
CA SER A 391 4.14 40.92 -10.47
C SER A 391 3.76 39.45 -10.70
N THR A 392 2.50 39.12 -10.41
CA THR A 392 1.95 37.77 -10.60
C THR A 392 0.74 37.78 -11.53
N SER A 393 0.73 36.89 -12.52
CA SER A 393 -0.41 36.69 -13.42
C SER A 393 -0.91 35.24 -13.36
N LYS A 394 -2.22 35.05 -13.46
CA LYS A 394 -2.82 33.71 -13.49
C LYS A 394 -2.44 33.01 -14.80
N VAL A 395 -2.03 31.76 -14.69
CA VAL A 395 -1.72 30.90 -15.82
C VAL A 395 -2.88 29.94 -16.05
N ILE A 396 -3.25 29.78 -17.32
CA ILE A 396 -4.30 28.84 -17.72
C ILE A 396 -3.69 27.46 -17.78
N HIS A 397 -4.13 26.59 -16.88
CA HIS A 397 -3.63 25.24 -16.75
C HIS A 397 -4.77 24.34 -16.32
N ASP A 398 -4.98 23.26 -17.08
CA ASP A 398 -6.03 22.29 -16.82
C ASP A 398 -5.44 21.05 -16.13
N ILE A 399 -5.48 21.03 -14.80
CA ILE A 399 -5.08 19.88 -13.97
C ILE A 399 -6.28 19.39 -13.19
N HIS A 400 -6.51 18.08 -13.27
CA HIS A 400 -7.49 17.36 -12.48
C HIS A 400 -6.77 16.49 -11.46
N ILE A 401 -6.94 16.81 -10.18
CA ILE A 401 -6.39 16.05 -9.05
C ILE A 401 -7.21 14.76 -8.84
N GLY A 402 -6.54 13.73 -8.31
CA GLY A 402 -7.19 12.50 -7.90
C GLY A 402 -7.68 11.65 -9.07
N GLN A 403 -6.74 11.17 -9.90
CA GLN A 403 -7.02 10.46 -11.14
C GLN A 403 -6.66 8.98 -11.03
N MET A 404 -7.43 8.13 -11.73
CA MET A 404 -7.16 6.70 -11.90
C MET A 404 -6.75 6.00 -10.59
N ILE A 405 -7.51 6.23 -9.52
CA ILE A 405 -7.25 5.61 -8.22
C ILE A 405 -7.33 4.10 -8.41
N SER A 406 -6.22 3.42 -8.13
CA SER A 406 -5.98 2.05 -8.59
C SER A 406 -5.61 1.12 -7.45
N THR A 407 -6.11 -0.11 -7.53
CA THR A 407 -5.68 -1.23 -6.67
C THR A 407 -5.58 -2.52 -7.49
N LYS A 408 -4.98 -3.56 -6.92
CA LYS A 408 -4.92 -4.88 -7.56
C LYS A 408 -6.30 -5.53 -7.48
N SER A 409 -6.79 -6.04 -8.61
CA SER A 409 -8.06 -6.76 -8.66
C SER A 409 -8.02 -8.06 -7.88
N VAL A 410 -9.16 -8.45 -7.30
CA VAL A 410 -9.35 -9.74 -6.62
C VAL A 410 -9.04 -10.90 -7.58
N GLY A 411 -8.11 -11.77 -7.19
CA GLY A 411 -7.79 -13.01 -7.92
C GLY A 411 -7.04 -12.81 -9.25
N SER A 412 -6.66 -11.58 -9.60
CA SER A 412 -5.98 -11.27 -10.86
C SER A 412 -4.89 -10.20 -10.68
N ASP A 413 -3.92 -10.20 -11.59
CA ASP A 413 -2.87 -9.18 -11.68
C ASP A 413 -3.33 -7.93 -12.46
N ALA A 414 -4.62 -7.84 -12.78
CA ALA A 414 -5.21 -6.68 -13.43
C ALA A 414 -5.33 -5.49 -12.46
N ARG A 415 -5.43 -4.31 -13.07
CA ARG A 415 -5.71 -3.07 -12.36
C ARG A 415 -7.22 -2.96 -12.19
N GLU A 416 -7.66 -2.70 -10.97
CA GLU A 416 -9.02 -2.28 -10.66
C GLU A 416 -9.03 -0.76 -10.46
N ASP A 417 -9.93 -0.07 -11.17
CA ASP A 417 -10.15 1.37 -11.00
C ASP A 417 -11.22 1.62 -9.94
N ILE A 418 -10.83 2.26 -8.84
CA ILE A 418 -11.69 2.56 -7.71
C ILE A 418 -11.92 4.06 -7.54
N THR A 419 -11.64 4.88 -8.58
CA THR A 419 -11.85 6.34 -8.53
C THR A 419 -13.29 6.70 -8.17
N HIS A 420 -14.24 5.92 -8.68
CA HIS A 420 -15.68 6.06 -8.42
C HIS A 420 -16.09 5.82 -6.96
N LEU A 421 -15.22 5.21 -6.14
CA LEU A 421 -15.45 5.05 -4.69
C LEU A 421 -15.06 6.30 -3.90
N TYR A 422 -14.18 7.13 -4.45
CA TYR A 422 -13.70 8.36 -3.81
C TYR A 422 -14.44 9.61 -4.29
N LYS A 423 -14.90 9.62 -5.54
CA LYS A 423 -15.43 10.81 -6.20
C LYS A 423 -16.57 10.47 -7.15
N TYR A 424 -17.51 11.40 -7.28
CA TYR A 424 -18.50 11.37 -8.36
C TYR A 424 -17.88 11.77 -9.70
N PRO A 425 -18.51 11.40 -10.84
CA PRO A 425 -18.06 11.83 -12.15
C PRO A 425 -18.01 13.37 -12.26
N GLU A 426 -16.95 13.87 -12.88
CA GLU A 426 -16.75 15.31 -13.00
C GLU A 426 -17.87 15.99 -13.80
N GLY A 427 -18.38 17.10 -13.25
CA GLY A 427 -19.49 17.87 -13.79
C GLY A 427 -20.88 17.40 -13.36
N SER A 428 -21.00 16.27 -12.64
CA SER A 428 -22.29 15.72 -12.21
C SER A 428 -22.98 16.56 -11.12
N ALA A 429 -24.28 16.34 -10.91
CA ALA A 429 -25.02 17.04 -9.86
C ALA A 429 -24.53 16.61 -8.46
N GLU A 430 -24.26 15.32 -8.29
CA GLU A 430 -23.76 14.72 -7.06
C GLU A 430 -22.37 15.25 -6.69
N GLU A 431 -21.48 15.42 -7.69
CA GLU A 431 -20.18 16.05 -7.47
C GLU A 431 -20.34 17.48 -6.90
N ARG A 432 -21.26 18.27 -7.48
CA ARG A 432 -21.53 19.63 -7.02
C ARG A 432 -22.10 19.66 -5.61
N GLU A 433 -22.99 18.74 -5.27
CA GLU A 433 -23.54 18.64 -3.91
C GLU A 433 -22.45 18.23 -2.90
N ALA A 434 -21.59 17.27 -3.24
CA ALA A 434 -20.44 16.90 -2.41
C ALA A 434 -19.49 18.10 -2.17
N PHE A 435 -19.21 18.90 -3.21
CA PHE A 435 -18.39 20.12 -3.07
C PHE A 435 -19.06 21.22 -2.27
N LYS A 436 -20.38 21.40 -2.38
CA LYS A 436 -21.13 22.32 -1.51
C LYS A 436 -20.99 21.90 -0.05
N LYS A 437 -21.16 20.61 0.23
CA LYS A 437 -21.04 20.05 1.58
C LYS A 437 -19.63 20.23 2.16
N ALA A 438 -18.61 20.05 1.32
CA ALA A 438 -17.21 20.27 1.66
C ALA A 438 -16.81 21.77 1.72
N ASN A 439 -17.73 22.71 1.49
CA ASN A 439 -17.44 24.15 1.36
C ASN A 439 -16.38 24.50 0.29
N HIS A 440 -16.29 23.72 -0.78
CA HIS A 440 -15.30 23.92 -1.85
C HIS A 440 -15.75 25.01 -2.84
N GLN A 441 -15.73 26.27 -2.40
CA GLN A 441 -16.27 27.41 -3.15
C GLN A 441 -15.59 27.63 -4.52
N THR A 442 -14.28 27.39 -4.63
CA THR A 442 -13.51 27.58 -5.87
C THR A 442 -14.03 26.74 -7.04
N LYS A 443 -14.33 25.46 -6.83
CA LYS A 443 -14.89 24.59 -7.87
C LYS A 443 -16.31 24.97 -8.27
N LEU A 444 -17.11 25.47 -7.34
CA LEU A 444 -18.48 25.93 -7.62
C LEU A 444 -18.51 27.18 -8.51
N LEU A 445 -17.45 27.99 -8.46
CA LEU A 445 -17.32 29.24 -9.21
C LEU A 445 -16.54 29.10 -10.53
N LYS A 446 -15.92 27.94 -10.81
CA LYS A 446 -15.19 27.70 -12.05
C LYS A 446 -16.14 27.71 -13.27
N GLN A 447 -16.08 28.78 -14.06
CA GLN A 447 -16.60 28.80 -15.43
C GLN A 447 -15.49 28.36 -16.41
N ARG A 448 -15.81 27.48 -17.37
CA ARG A 448 -14.91 27.16 -18.48
C ARG A 448 -14.71 28.41 -19.33
N GLN A 449 -13.59 29.11 -19.15
CA GLN A 449 -13.18 30.15 -20.07
C GLN A 449 -12.65 29.47 -21.34
N ASN A 450 -13.46 29.50 -22.40
CA ASN A 450 -13.07 28.93 -23.69
C ASN A 450 -12.23 29.99 -24.44
N GLN A 451 -10.92 29.98 -24.23
CA GLN A 451 -10.04 31.06 -24.68
C GLN A 451 -9.49 30.91 -26.12
N GLY A 452 -9.97 29.93 -26.88
CA GLY A 452 -9.67 29.77 -28.30
C GLY A 452 -8.22 29.42 -28.66
N LEU A 453 -7.21 29.65 -27.81
CA LEU A 453 -5.87 29.06 -27.95
C LEU A 453 -5.76 27.80 -27.09
N HIS A 454 -5.25 26.71 -27.68
CA HIS A 454 -5.03 25.45 -26.97
C HIS A 454 -3.57 25.00 -27.09
N LEU A 455 -3.05 24.47 -25.98
CA LEU A 455 -1.70 23.94 -25.88
C LEU A 455 -1.74 22.52 -25.33
N THR A 456 -1.11 21.57 -26.01
CA THR A 456 -1.08 20.16 -25.58
C THR A 456 0.26 19.52 -25.89
N ILE A 457 0.75 18.68 -24.98
CA ILE A 457 1.96 17.89 -25.19
C ILE A 457 1.60 16.49 -25.69
N LYS A 458 2.03 16.16 -26.92
CA LYS A 458 1.95 14.82 -27.53
C LYS A 458 3.32 14.14 -27.46
N VAL A 459 3.32 12.82 -27.29
CA VAL A 459 4.55 12.01 -27.15
C VAL A 459 4.44 10.80 -28.07
N SER A 460 5.58 10.24 -28.46
CA SER A 460 5.66 8.98 -29.19
C SER A 460 5.29 7.79 -28.29
N SER A 461 4.91 6.66 -28.88
CA SER A 461 4.49 5.45 -28.15
C SER A 461 5.65 4.65 -27.56
N GLU A 462 6.85 4.75 -28.14
CA GLU A 462 8.02 4.00 -27.71
C GLU A 462 9.05 4.93 -27.06
N MET A 463 9.03 5.03 -25.72
CA MET A 463 9.99 5.80 -24.94
C MET A 463 10.72 4.85 -23.99
N ARG A 464 11.78 4.22 -24.49
CA ARG A 464 12.61 3.28 -23.73
C ARG A 464 13.82 3.99 -23.12
N LYS A 465 14.19 3.61 -21.91
CA LYS A 465 15.42 4.07 -21.27
C LYS A 465 16.62 3.59 -22.10
N GLY A 466 17.51 4.51 -22.47
CA GLY A 466 18.66 4.22 -23.34
C GLY A 466 18.48 4.67 -24.79
N CYS A 467 17.27 5.05 -25.19
CA CYS A 467 16.98 5.50 -26.56
C CYS A 467 16.76 7.01 -26.65
N ASP A 468 17.05 7.56 -27.82
CA ASP A 468 16.67 8.93 -28.18
C ASP A 468 15.25 8.93 -28.75
N PHE A 469 14.43 9.91 -28.36
CA PHE A 469 13.04 10.00 -28.81
C PHE A 469 12.56 11.46 -28.90
N ASP A 470 11.47 11.65 -29.63
CA ASP A 470 10.86 12.98 -29.84
C ASP A 470 9.55 13.12 -29.08
N VAL A 471 9.38 14.32 -28.50
CA VAL A 471 8.14 14.79 -27.88
C VAL A 471 7.71 16.09 -28.55
N PHE A 472 6.42 16.43 -28.49
CA PHE A 472 5.86 17.51 -29.30
C PHE A 472 4.95 18.42 -28.49
N ALA A 473 5.20 19.72 -28.56
CA ALA A 473 4.23 20.74 -28.14
C ALA A 473 3.34 21.06 -29.35
N VAL A 474 2.03 20.94 -29.17
CA VAL A 474 1.02 21.23 -30.19
C VAL A 474 0.23 22.45 -29.75
N VAL A 475 0.28 23.49 -30.55
CA VAL A 475 -0.45 24.74 -30.34
C VAL A 475 -1.51 24.87 -31.42
N SER A 476 -2.78 25.06 -31.05
CA SER A 476 -3.86 25.32 -32.00
C SER A 476 -4.57 26.63 -31.70
N ASN A 477 -4.88 27.37 -32.77
CA ASN A 477 -5.61 28.62 -32.71
C ASN A 477 -7.04 28.42 -33.24
N ALA A 478 -8.00 28.27 -32.34
CA ALA A 478 -9.43 28.25 -32.61
C ALA A 478 -10.09 29.65 -32.55
N THR A 479 -9.31 30.73 -32.45
CA THR A 479 -9.82 32.10 -32.55
C THR A 479 -9.95 32.54 -34.01
N GLN A 480 -10.68 33.63 -34.25
CA GLN A 480 -10.86 34.23 -35.58
C GLN A 480 -9.73 35.21 -35.96
N SER A 481 -8.73 35.42 -35.09
CA SER A 481 -7.63 36.35 -35.34
C SER A 481 -6.27 35.65 -35.44
N ASN A 482 -5.34 36.26 -36.17
CA ASN A 482 -3.95 35.83 -36.16
C ASN A 482 -3.36 36.05 -34.76
N LYS A 483 -2.63 35.05 -34.27
CA LYS A 483 -1.97 35.09 -32.96
C LYS A 483 -0.46 35.06 -33.12
N LYS A 484 0.22 35.88 -32.32
CA LYS A 484 1.67 35.89 -32.20
C LYS A 484 2.03 35.56 -30.78
N CYS A 485 2.77 34.46 -30.59
CA CYS A 485 3.03 33.90 -29.28
C CYS A 485 4.52 33.60 -29.08
N ARG A 486 4.95 33.55 -27.81
CA ARG A 486 6.18 32.86 -27.41
C ARG A 486 5.83 31.45 -26.95
N LEU A 487 6.57 30.45 -27.43
CA LEU A 487 6.46 29.07 -26.95
C LEU A 487 7.78 28.65 -26.32
N TYR A 488 7.78 28.45 -25.00
CA TYR A 488 8.85 27.75 -24.30
C TYR A 488 8.46 26.29 -24.12
N PHE A 489 9.29 25.35 -24.57
CA PHE A 489 9.08 23.92 -24.41
C PHE A 489 10.32 23.26 -23.81
N GLY A 490 10.23 22.84 -22.55
CA GLY A 490 11.34 22.30 -21.76
C GLY A 490 11.08 20.91 -21.19
N SER A 491 12.15 20.27 -20.76
CA SER A 491 12.14 18.94 -20.14
C SER A 491 13.13 18.86 -18.98
N CYS A 492 12.78 18.14 -17.92
CA CYS A 492 13.65 17.89 -16.78
C CYS A 492 13.41 16.50 -16.19
N GLY A 493 14.45 15.91 -15.58
CA GLY A 493 14.29 14.73 -14.73
C GLY A 493 13.47 15.08 -13.48
N VAL A 494 12.63 14.15 -13.02
CA VAL A 494 11.81 14.39 -11.82
C VAL A 494 11.68 13.09 -11.02
N SER A 495 11.60 13.21 -9.70
CA SER A 495 11.18 12.10 -8.83
C SER A 495 9.66 12.02 -8.73
N TYR A 496 9.09 10.93 -8.22
CA TYR A 496 7.63 10.79 -8.15
C TYR A 496 6.96 11.81 -7.24
N ASN A 497 7.65 12.29 -6.21
CA ASN A 497 7.13 13.30 -5.28
C ASN A 497 7.23 14.75 -5.83
N GLY A 498 7.66 14.91 -7.09
CA GLY A 498 7.74 16.21 -7.77
C GLY A 498 9.08 16.93 -7.65
N THR A 499 10.06 16.39 -6.90
CA THR A 499 11.39 17.04 -6.79
C THR A 499 12.06 17.12 -8.16
N VAL A 500 12.35 18.35 -8.59
CA VAL A 500 12.83 18.69 -9.93
C VAL A 500 14.35 18.51 -10.00
N GLY A 501 14.82 17.72 -10.97
CA GLY A 501 16.23 17.62 -11.33
C GLY A 501 16.64 18.66 -12.37
N GLU A 502 17.79 18.44 -13.00
CA GLU A 502 18.30 19.31 -14.06
C GLU A 502 17.53 19.18 -15.38
N ASN A 503 17.67 20.20 -16.23
CA ASN A 503 17.04 20.27 -17.55
C ASN A 503 17.75 19.33 -18.54
N CYS A 504 17.00 18.48 -19.25
CA CYS A 504 17.55 17.55 -20.25
C CYS A 504 17.24 17.94 -21.71
N GLY A 505 16.64 19.11 -21.93
CA GLY A 505 16.38 19.66 -23.26
C GLY A 505 15.31 20.75 -23.22
N PHE A 506 15.50 21.83 -23.98
CA PHE A 506 14.49 22.87 -24.17
C PHE A 506 14.55 23.51 -25.56
N LYS A 507 13.46 24.19 -25.93
CA LYS A 507 13.36 25.13 -27.06
C LYS A 507 12.60 26.36 -26.60
N ASP A 508 13.09 27.53 -26.97
CA ASP A 508 12.42 28.82 -26.76
C ASP A 508 12.18 29.48 -28.11
N LEU A 509 10.93 29.50 -28.54
CA LEU A 509 10.50 30.09 -29.81
C LEU A 509 9.79 31.42 -29.52
N LEU A 510 10.50 32.52 -29.72
CA LEU A 510 10.00 33.86 -29.43
C LEU A 510 8.91 34.35 -30.40
N ASN A 511 8.82 33.77 -31.61
CA ASN A 511 7.90 34.23 -32.66
C ASN A 511 7.16 33.04 -33.28
N VAL A 512 6.15 32.53 -32.56
CA VAL A 512 5.19 31.55 -33.08
C VAL A 512 3.97 32.27 -33.62
N GLU A 513 3.84 32.33 -34.93
CA GLU A 513 2.68 32.87 -35.62
C GLU A 513 1.68 31.75 -35.95
N LEU A 514 0.40 32.02 -35.67
CA LEU A 514 -0.71 31.08 -35.85
C LEU A 514 -1.91 31.79 -36.49
N SER A 515 -2.27 31.39 -37.70
CA SER A 515 -3.50 31.83 -38.36
C SER A 515 -4.76 31.21 -37.73
N PRO A 516 -5.95 31.79 -37.93
CA PRO A 516 -7.22 31.19 -37.52
C PRO A 516 -7.35 29.74 -38.02
N GLY A 517 -7.71 28.83 -37.12
CA GLY A 517 -7.82 27.39 -37.37
C GLY A 517 -6.49 26.63 -37.50
N GLN A 518 -5.34 27.32 -37.46
CA GLN A 518 -4.04 26.69 -37.66
C GLN A 518 -3.58 25.90 -36.42
N GLU A 519 -3.00 24.73 -36.65
CA GLU A 519 -2.24 23.95 -35.67
C GLU A 519 -0.75 24.00 -36.02
N ARG A 520 0.10 24.22 -35.02
CA ARG A 520 1.56 24.14 -35.14
C ARG A 520 2.13 23.11 -34.17
N LYS A 521 2.94 22.21 -34.70
CA LYS A 521 3.61 21.14 -33.96
C LYS A 521 5.10 21.43 -33.84
N VAL A 522 5.61 21.54 -32.61
CA VAL A 522 7.01 21.85 -32.32
C VAL A 522 7.68 20.63 -31.66
N PRO A 523 8.65 19.98 -32.34
CA PRO A 523 9.35 18.83 -31.78
C PRO A 523 10.44 19.24 -30.79
N LEU A 524 10.66 18.43 -29.75
CA LEU A 524 11.82 18.47 -28.87
C LEU A 524 12.42 17.06 -28.82
N ARG A 525 13.67 16.94 -29.30
CA ARG A 525 14.44 15.71 -29.29
C ARG A 525 15.11 15.54 -27.94
N LEU A 526 14.83 14.43 -27.26
CA LEU A 526 15.47 14.04 -26.00
C LEU A 526 16.52 12.97 -26.30
N ASN A 527 17.78 13.34 -26.10
CA ASN A 527 18.91 12.44 -26.32
C ASN A 527 19.32 11.77 -25.00
N TYR A 528 19.64 10.47 -25.04
CA TYR A 528 20.10 9.70 -23.88
C TYR A 528 21.25 10.39 -23.16
N SER A 529 22.23 10.89 -23.91
CA SER A 529 23.40 11.60 -23.35
C SER A 529 23.06 12.84 -22.52
N LYS A 530 21.86 13.42 -22.70
CA LYS A 530 21.38 14.58 -21.92
C LYS A 530 20.53 14.18 -20.73
N TYR A 531 19.75 13.10 -20.84
CA TYR A 531 18.83 12.71 -19.78
C TYR A 531 19.39 11.62 -18.83
N CYS A 532 20.42 10.86 -19.24
CA CYS A 532 20.92 9.72 -18.48
C CYS A 532 21.44 10.08 -17.08
N GLY A 533 22.01 11.28 -16.92
CA GLY A 533 22.54 11.78 -15.64
C GLY A 533 21.50 12.47 -14.75
N VAL A 534 20.31 12.78 -15.27
CA VAL A 534 19.29 13.56 -14.53
C VAL A 534 18.04 12.76 -14.20
N VAL A 535 17.80 11.66 -14.92
CA VAL A 535 16.63 10.80 -14.70
C VAL A 535 16.87 9.89 -13.51
N THR A 536 15.97 9.96 -12.53
CA THR A 536 16.00 9.12 -11.34
C THR A 536 15.71 7.66 -11.69
N ALA A 537 15.85 6.75 -10.72
CA ALA A 537 15.57 5.34 -10.92
C ALA A 537 14.07 5.04 -11.20
N GLU A 538 13.18 6.01 -10.98
CA GLU A 538 11.75 5.91 -11.35
C GLU A 538 11.47 6.22 -12.82
N ASN A 539 12.50 6.63 -13.57
CA ASN A 539 12.44 6.86 -15.01
C ASN A 539 11.44 7.94 -15.45
N ILE A 540 11.18 8.97 -14.63
CA ILE A 540 10.20 10.01 -14.95
C ILE A 540 10.90 11.25 -15.51
N ILE A 541 10.40 11.73 -16.65
CA ILE A 541 10.76 13.04 -17.22
C ILE A 541 9.50 13.91 -17.23
N ARG A 542 9.64 15.16 -16.78
CA ARG A 542 8.59 16.17 -16.87
C ARG A 542 8.80 17.03 -18.09
N LEU A 543 7.77 17.09 -18.92
CA LEU A 543 7.66 17.97 -20.08
C LEU A 543 6.78 19.16 -19.73
N ARG A 544 7.22 20.34 -20.13
CA ARG A 544 6.53 21.58 -19.85
C ARG A 544 6.51 22.47 -21.08
N ALA A 545 5.32 22.85 -21.53
CA ALA A 545 5.13 23.83 -22.58
C ALA A 545 4.41 25.06 -22.00
N LEU A 546 4.98 26.24 -22.19
CA LEU A 546 4.42 27.53 -21.80
C LEU A 546 4.24 28.38 -23.05
N LEU A 547 3.01 28.83 -23.29
CA LEU A 547 2.63 29.67 -24.41
C LEU A 547 2.16 31.02 -23.90
N LEU A 548 2.87 32.08 -24.25
CA LEU A 548 2.48 33.47 -23.97
C LEU A 548 1.90 34.09 -25.24
N ASP A 549 0.64 34.50 -25.20
CA ASP A 549 0.02 35.29 -26.28
C ASP A 549 0.38 36.77 -26.10
N TYR A 550 1.13 37.34 -27.05
CA TYR A 550 1.51 38.75 -26.97
C TYR A 550 0.34 39.72 -27.15
N THR A 551 -0.78 39.26 -27.73
CA THR A 551 -1.94 40.11 -27.99
C THR A 551 -2.81 40.30 -26.74
N THR A 552 -3.00 39.25 -25.95
CA THR A 552 -3.82 39.28 -24.72
C THR A 552 -2.98 39.33 -23.45
N ASN A 553 -1.66 39.09 -23.56
CA ASN A 553 -0.74 38.90 -22.44
C ASN A 553 -1.15 37.72 -21.52
N GLU A 554 -1.89 36.75 -22.07
CA GLU A 554 -2.30 35.55 -21.38
C GLU A 554 -1.26 34.44 -21.54
N THR A 555 -1.05 33.69 -20.47
CA THR A 555 -0.10 32.58 -20.41
C THR A 555 -0.85 31.27 -20.25
N ILE A 556 -0.63 30.33 -21.17
CA ILE A 556 -1.17 28.97 -21.15
C ILE A 556 -0.03 28.00 -20.82
N LEU A 557 -0.26 27.08 -19.89
CA LEU A 557 0.67 26.05 -19.49
C LEU A 557 0.09 24.66 -19.76
N SER A 558 0.88 23.82 -20.40
CA SER A 558 0.63 22.38 -20.49
C SER A 558 1.80 21.64 -19.88
N MET A 559 1.52 20.69 -18.99
CA MET A 559 2.51 19.85 -18.33
C MET A 559 2.17 18.38 -18.58
N ARG A 560 3.20 17.56 -18.80
CA ARG A 560 3.04 16.12 -18.99
C ARG A 560 4.24 15.38 -18.44
N HIS A 561 3.98 14.37 -17.63
CA HIS A 561 4.99 13.41 -17.20
C HIS A 561 5.05 12.24 -18.19
N ILE A 562 6.26 11.84 -18.55
CA ILE A 562 6.54 10.62 -19.30
C ILE A 562 7.32 9.67 -18.41
N VAL A 563 7.07 8.38 -18.55
CA VAL A 563 7.81 7.34 -17.85
C VAL A 563 8.55 6.52 -18.90
N LEU A 564 9.86 6.35 -18.72
CA LEU A 564 10.67 5.56 -19.65
C LEU A 564 10.57 4.08 -19.28
N ASP A 565 10.31 3.26 -20.30
CA ASP A 565 10.26 1.82 -20.14
C ASP A 565 11.64 1.26 -19.79
N ASN A 566 11.66 0.46 -18.73
CA ASN A 566 12.78 -0.42 -18.44
C ASN A 566 12.77 -1.63 -19.39
N PRO A 567 13.92 -2.29 -19.61
CA PRO A 567 13.97 -3.51 -20.41
C PRO A 567 13.16 -4.63 -19.74
N GLU A 568 12.53 -5.47 -20.55
CA GLU A 568 11.78 -6.63 -20.06
C GLU A 568 12.73 -7.67 -19.46
N ILE A 569 12.37 -8.20 -18.29
CA ILE A 569 13.00 -9.38 -17.71
C ILE A 569 12.21 -10.62 -18.15
N LYS A 570 12.84 -11.47 -18.97
CA LYS A 570 12.28 -12.76 -19.38
C LYS A 570 12.56 -13.81 -18.31
N ILE A 571 11.50 -14.44 -17.80
CA ILE A 571 11.59 -15.42 -16.70
C ILE A 571 11.02 -16.76 -17.16
N ARG A 572 11.84 -17.80 -17.10
CA ARG A 572 11.47 -19.19 -17.41
C ARG A 572 11.71 -20.07 -16.20
N VAL A 573 10.67 -20.74 -15.71
CA VAL A 573 10.80 -21.74 -14.64
C VAL A 573 11.00 -23.11 -15.28
N LEU A 574 12.08 -23.79 -14.89
CA LEU A 574 12.47 -25.12 -15.34
C LEU A 574 12.25 -26.15 -14.23
N GLY A 575 11.86 -27.35 -14.65
CA GLY A 575 11.44 -28.43 -13.75
C GLY A 575 9.93 -28.48 -13.59
N GLU A 576 9.45 -29.55 -12.98
CA GLU A 576 8.03 -29.73 -12.68
C GLU A 576 7.70 -29.02 -11.36
N PRO A 577 6.87 -27.95 -11.35
CA PRO A 577 6.59 -27.18 -10.14
C PRO A 577 5.77 -27.98 -9.14
N LYS A 578 6.45 -28.54 -8.12
CA LYS A 578 5.86 -29.34 -7.05
C LYS A 578 6.42 -28.90 -5.70
N GLU A 579 5.61 -29.06 -4.67
CA GLU A 579 5.99 -28.78 -3.29
C GLU A 579 7.24 -29.58 -2.88
N ASN A 580 8.16 -28.93 -2.18
CA ASN A 580 9.44 -29.49 -1.72
C ASN A 580 10.36 -30.03 -2.82
N ARG A 581 10.12 -29.66 -4.09
CA ARG A 581 10.96 -30.04 -5.23
C ARG A 581 11.77 -28.85 -5.74
N LYS A 582 13.08 -29.04 -5.89
CA LYS A 582 13.99 -28.01 -6.41
C LYS A 582 13.63 -27.63 -7.86
N LEU A 583 13.46 -26.33 -8.10
CA LEU A 583 13.22 -25.71 -9.40
C LEU A 583 14.39 -24.81 -9.80
N ALA A 584 14.43 -24.40 -11.07
CA ALA A 584 15.38 -23.40 -11.55
C ALA A 584 14.66 -22.28 -12.31
N ALA A 585 14.95 -21.03 -12.01
CA ALA A 585 14.56 -19.88 -12.79
C ALA A 585 15.70 -19.48 -13.73
N GLU A 586 15.48 -19.58 -15.04
CA GLU A 586 16.31 -18.92 -16.04
C GLU A 586 15.79 -17.52 -16.29
N ILE A 587 16.68 -16.55 -16.11
CA ILE A 587 16.33 -15.13 -16.11
C ILE A 587 17.24 -14.45 -17.13
N THR A 588 16.65 -13.66 -18.03
CA THR A 588 17.36 -12.94 -19.08
C THR A 588 16.87 -11.50 -19.17
N LEU A 589 17.80 -10.55 -19.33
CA LEU A 589 17.54 -9.14 -19.63
C LEU A 589 18.49 -8.67 -20.73
N GLN A 590 17.97 -7.98 -21.74
CA GLN A 590 18.79 -7.36 -22.78
C GLN A 590 19.21 -5.96 -22.36
N ASN A 591 20.49 -5.60 -22.49
CA ASN A 591 20.98 -4.25 -22.21
C ASN A 591 20.45 -3.26 -23.28
N PRO A 592 19.55 -2.31 -22.90
CA PRO A 592 18.99 -1.32 -23.81
C PRO A 592 19.87 -0.06 -23.93
N LEU A 593 20.91 0.08 -23.09
CA LEU A 593 21.74 1.28 -23.05
C LEU A 593 22.81 1.22 -24.15
N PRO A 594 23.25 2.39 -24.67
CA PRO A 594 24.37 2.47 -25.60
C PRO A 594 25.74 2.26 -24.91
N GLU A 595 25.75 1.86 -23.64
CA GLU A 595 26.93 1.71 -22.79
C GLU A 595 26.92 0.35 -22.07
N PRO A 596 28.09 -0.18 -21.67
CA PRO A 596 28.15 -1.43 -20.92
C PRO A 596 27.56 -1.28 -19.51
N LEU A 597 26.91 -2.35 -19.03
CA LEU A 597 26.44 -2.49 -17.66
C LEU A 597 27.49 -3.24 -16.83
N GLU A 598 27.83 -2.69 -15.68
CA GLU A 598 28.78 -3.27 -14.73
C GLU A 598 28.05 -3.70 -13.45
N ASN A 599 28.67 -4.59 -12.66
CA ASN A 599 28.13 -5.09 -11.39
C ASN A 599 26.71 -5.66 -11.51
N CYS A 600 26.41 -6.31 -12.64
CA CYS A 600 25.09 -6.86 -12.92
C CYS A 600 24.73 -7.96 -11.92
N CYS A 601 23.59 -7.81 -11.24
CA CYS A 601 23.10 -8.75 -10.24
C CYS A 601 21.61 -9.00 -10.46
N PHE A 602 21.24 -10.27 -10.56
CA PHE A 602 19.85 -10.69 -10.48
C PHE A 602 19.54 -11.15 -9.07
N SER A 603 18.31 -10.93 -8.63
CA SER A 603 17.82 -11.48 -7.38
C SER A 603 16.37 -11.90 -7.50
N ILE A 604 16.01 -12.97 -6.80
CA ILE A 604 14.66 -13.51 -6.76
C ILE A 604 14.14 -13.62 -5.34
N GLU A 605 12.84 -13.46 -5.20
CA GLU A 605 12.11 -13.60 -3.95
C GLU A 605 10.68 -14.06 -4.25
N GLY A 606 10.08 -14.86 -3.36
CA GLY A 606 8.67 -15.16 -3.43
C GLY A 606 8.20 -15.92 -2.19
N ALA A 607 7.03 -15.55 -1.67
CA ALA A 607 6.48 -16.18 -0.48
C ALA A 607 6.25 -17.67 -0.73
N ASN A 608 6.76 -18.52 0.17
CA ASN A 608 6.77 -19.99 0.02
C ASN A 608 7.47 -20.52 -1.26
N LEU A 609 8.29 -19.71 -1.94
CA LEU A 609 9.11 -20.12 -3.08
C LEU A 609 10.59 -20.15 -2.72
N THR A 610 11.06 -19.15 -1.97
CA THR A 610 12.48 -18.97 -1.63
C THR A 610 12.77 -19.11 -0.14
N GLY A 611 11.86 -19.70 0.63
CA GLY A 611 12.01 -19.87 2.09
C GLY A 611 12.08 -18.55 2.86
N GLY A 612 11.45 -17.50 2.34
CA GLY A 612 11.49 -16.16 2.92
C GLY A 612 12.82 -15.44 2.74
N CYS A 613 13.75 -15.93 1.92
CA CYS A 613 15.04 -15.28 1.67
C CYS A 613 15.14 -14.73 0.25
N VAL A 614 15.92 -13.67 0.07
CA VAL A 614 16.34 -13.17 -1.25
C VAL A 614 17.53 -14.00 -1.74
N ILE A 615 17.40 -14.62 -2.91
CA ILE A 615 18.47 -15.37 -3.56
C ILE A 615 19.04 -14.52 -4.68
N SER A 616 20.34 -14.20 -4.64
CA SER A 616 20.99 -13.30 -5.58
C SER A 616 22.13 -13.98 -6.33
N GLU A 617 22.29 -13.65 -7.60
CA GLU A 617 23.35 -14.15 -8.48
C GLU A 617 23.97 -12.97 -9.24
N ARG A 618 25.30 -12.79 -9.09
CA ARG A 618 26.05 -11.72 -9.75
C ARG A 618 26.76 -12.25 -10.99
N LEU A 619 26.69 -11.51 -12.09
CA LEU A 619 27.45 -11.82 -13.30
C LEU A 619 28.92 -11.42 -13.12
N ALA A 620 29.82 -12.28 -13.59
CA ALA A 620 31.26 -12.05 -13.49
C ALA A 620 31.79 -11.00 -14.49
N SER A 621 31.11 -10.85 -15.64
CA SER A 621 31.52 -9.93 -16.71
C SER A 621 30.52 -8.79 -16.88
N SER A 622 30.99 -7.68 -17.44
CA SER A 622 30.12 -6.60 -17.91
C SER A 622 29.26 -7.07 -19.08
N VAL A 623 28.11 -6.41 -19.26
CA VAL A 623 27.16 -6.71 -20.33
C VAL A 623 27.17 -5.55 -21.31
N GLY A 624 27.70 -5.77 -22.52
CA GLY A 624 27.84 -4.74 -23.54
C GLY A 624 26.51 -4.25 -24.12
N PRO A 625 26.51 -3.16 -24.90
CA PRO A 625 25.31 -2.65 -25.57
C PRO A 625 24.62 -3.72 -26.43
N GLY A 626 23.31 -3.91 -26.23
CA GLY A 626 22.51 -4.90 -26.97
C GLY A 626 22.72 -6.37 -26.59
N GLN A 627 23.71 -6.69 -25.73
CA GLN A 627 23.95 -8.05 -25.23
C GLN A 627 22.93 -8.46 -24.16
N GLU A 628 22.80 -9.76 -23.92
CA GLU A 628 21.92 -10.32 -22.90
C GLU A 628 22.68 -10.67 -21.61
N ALA A 629 22.17 -10.19 -20.48
CA ALA A 629 22.51 -10.67 -19.16
C ALA A 629 21.65 -11.91 -18.86
N LYS A 630 22.27 -13.04 -18.53
CA LYS A 630 21.53 -14.29 -18.24
C LYS A 630 22.08 -15.01 -17.01
N VAL A 631 21.18 -15.50 -16.17
CA VAL A 631 21.50 -16.33 -14.99
C VAL A 631 20.53 -17.50 -14.86
N LYS A 632 20.92 -18.48 -14.04
CA LYS A 632 20.07 -19.58 -13.62
C LYS A 632 20.12 -19.71 -12.10
N ILE A 633 19.02 -19.40 -11.42
CA ILE A 633 18.92 -19.42 -9.96
C ILE A 633 18.03 -20.58 -9.52
N TYR A 634 18.45 -21.33 -8.51
CA TYR A 634 17.66 -22.45 -7.98
C TYR A 634 16.88 -22.04 -6.74
N PHE A 635 15.68 -22.58 -6.59
CA PHE A 635 14.81 -22.34 -5.44
C PHE A 635 13.94 -23.58 -5.17
N THR A 636 13.34 -23.68 -3.98
CA THR A 636 12.53 -24.83 -3.57
C THR A 636 11.22 -24.33 -2.98
N PRO A 637 10.08 -24.51 -3.68
CA PRO A 637 8.77 -24.18 -3.15
C PRO A 637 8.44 -25.00 -1.91
N THR A 638 7.85 -24.37 -0.89
CA THR A 638 7.48 -25.01 0.38
C THR A 638 5.98 -25.19 0.54
N ARG A 639 5.16 -24.65 -0.36
CA ARG A 639 3.70 -24.80 -0.34
C ARG A 639 3.10 -24.84 -1.75
N CYS A 640 2.09 -25.68 -1.95
CA CYS A 640 1.29 -25.74 -3.18
C CYS A 640 0.39 -24.50 -3.41
N GLY A 641 -0.05 -24.30 -4.66
CA GLY A 641 -0.95 -23.24 -5.09
C GLY A 641 -0.30 -22.19 -5.99
N LEU A 642 -1.06 -21.16 -6.37
CA LEU A 642 -0.57 -20.02 -7.14
C LEU A 642 0.39 -19.18 -6.28
N ARG A 643 1.57 -18.87 -6.81
CA ARG A 643 2.61 -18.05 -6.18
C ARG A 643 3.23 -17.10 -7.20
N LYS A 644 3.81 -16.01 -6.72
CA LYS A 644 4.52 -15.02 -7.56
C LYS A 644 6.01 -15.04 -7.26
N LEU A 645 6.81 -15.34 -8.29
CA LEU A 645 8.25 -15.18 -8.25
C LEU A 645 8.60 -13.76 -8.70
N VAL A 646 9.05 -12.93 -7.78
CA VAL A 646 9.51 -11.55 -8.03
C VAL A 646 10.98 -11.58 -8.40
N VAL A 647 11.35 -10.82 -9.41
CA VAL A 647 12.72 -10.71 -9.92
C VAL A 647 13.14 -9.25 -9.95
N ASP A 648 14.35 -8.99 -9.51
CA ASP A 648 14.99 -7.68 -9.56
C ASP A 648 16.36 -7.79 -10.25
N PHE A 649 16.63 -6.87 -11.17
CA PHE A 649 17.93 -6.71 -11.80
C PHE A 649 18.52 -5.35 -11.43
N ASP A 650 19.76 -5.37 -10.97
CA ASP A 650 20.52 -4.20 -10.56
C ASP A 650 21.89 -4.17 -11.23
N SER A 651 22.38 -2.98 -11.55
CA SER A 651 23.68 -2.73 -12.20
C SER A 651 24.12 -1.29 -11.97
N SER A 652 25.31 -0.94 -12.46
CA SER A 652 25.86 0.42 -12.35
C SER A 652 24.99 1.53 -12.97
N LYS A 653 24.15 1.24 -13.97
CA LYS A 653 23.37 2.24 -14.73
C LYS A 653 21.88 1.91 -14.88
N LEU A 654 21.51 0.65 -14.69
CA LEU A 654 20.13 0.21 -14.60
C LEU A 654 19.88 -0.30 -13.19
N CYS A 655 19.20 0.51 -12.39
CA CYS A 655 18.90 0.18 -11.01
C CYS A 655 17.46 -0.33 -10.87
N HIS A 656 17.30 -1.43 -10.15
CA HIS A 656 16.02 -2.01 -9.73
C HIS A 656 14.99 -2.22 -10.85
N VAL A 657 15.42 -2.81 -11.96
CA VAL A 657 14.48 -3.28 -12.99
C VAL A 657 13.70 -4.46 -12.43
N LYS A 658 12.37 -4.33 -12.36
CA LYS A 658 11.49 -5.34 -11.77
C LYS A 658 10.84 -6.21 -12.84
N GLY A 659 10.71 -7.50 -12.54
CA GLY A 659 9.92 -8.46 -13.30
C GLY A 659 9.22 -9.43 -12.35
N TYR A 660 8.24 -10.17 -12.84
CA TYR A 660 7.66 -11.27 -12.07
C TYR A 660 7.11 -12.36 -12.97
N ARG A 661 6.95 -13.55 -12.38
CA ARG A 661 6.28 -14.69 -13.02
C ARG A 661 5.35 -15.37 -12.02
N ASN A 662 4.11 -15.60 -12.43
CA ASN A 662 3.20 -16.46 -11.69
C ASN A 662 3.57 -17.93 -11.93
N VAL A 663 3.64 -18.70 -10.85
CA VAL A 663 4.00 -20.12 -10.85
C VAL A 663 2.92 -20.86 -10.05
N ILE A 664 2.37 -21.93 -10.62
CA ILE A 664 1.40 -22.80 -9.94
C ILE A 664 2.17 -24.01 -9.44
N ILE A 665 2.26 -24.17 -8.11
CA ILE A 665 2.96 -25.27 -7.47
C ILE A 665 1.95 -26.41 -7.20
N GLY A 666 2.20 -27.58 -7.78
CA GLY A 666 1.46 -28.80 -7.48
C GLY A 666 1.80 -29.38 -6.11
N LYS A 667 0.95 -30.28 -5.61
CA LYS A 667 1.24 -31.09 -4.43
C LYS A 667 2.32 -32.13 -4.72
#